data_AF-A0A3B9VTT4-F1
#
_entry.id   AF-A0A3B9VTT4-F1
#
_cell.length_a   1.000
_cell.length_b   1.000
_cell.length_c   1.000
_cell.angle_alpha   90.00
_cell.angle_beta   90.00
_cell.angle_gamma   90.00
#
_symmetry.space_group_name_H-M   'P 1'
#
loop_
_entity.id
_entity.type
_entity.pdbx_description
1 polymer ?
#
loop_
_entity_poly.entity_id
_entity_poly.type
_entity_poly.pdbx_seq_one_letter_code
_entity_poly.pdbx_strand_id
1 'polypeptide(L)'
;MKLDIIFASAAKDEQQVALLLDLLAPLGIDKHTVTEAKSDRKALENALVAALRRSDAVLLVGGLGSGKTDFTTALLCEGLGLREEICPAALEQMKKRYKIEEEALSKEDLLKVKIPAGAHPFLNRWGDCPGYALVAEDQCIAALPAGAAELAAMAEEKLLPYLQKIFSARSQPVEGGAFGISLEQASRKLDPARELAKVVVKKEGIGLFIRILPDGEKNNTETAAGLVKSALGGCFFQGASVASAFSAAASGAEITAAAAEQEGRDEIRRLLERVSDTGREIPQMEVGRKNAKATGIPRRILKKSKGVSPLLAVHMARSARERFGAVIGIGITGFRSAGRHSDVAYAALCDRDKAWVARILVPEERLNFDMELAATAALDMARRYAQADGAFLSGGQELLTALSGKISEERTCTFAPDGTAVWCLAGEEAPVKEKTGKTHREKKKSRPAAAAGKVVLALLLSAVLLIAGAVGSFYWQAYRSGQLRVAMLHLYQTGGDAVPDGYPAEYDRQFTLLWEQNEDIVGWLSVPDTDFSFPVVQGKDNTFYSLRNFKKEPSLYGTAFLNAPSSLREDTNVTLYGNHMDDGQMFAQLDHYRKLTYYREHPTLSFDTVYGAGNYKVCAVFVADPAEDGCFDYENFQNPEDTEQWEAMVEEMEARSLICTPVEIREGDKLLTLSTEAEDFDGARLIVVARQTRSGEVKTVDADEAVYNAQPVLPERMQQSEGDIPAPDKEDNRPVAESKEEFSSSSQSVAASSGSSEESSSEQEESPSSSQSEASSSSVSSLPSVSSQISSQPSSSAPPVTSSAASSESEPPEVGVDESTLSESSSSSSQASQSASSKPPSSSSSSSSGSSSSGSSGGSSGPSTPSAGETFRVNGKDYDAYDAVCRVVAAELGNGNYESIKAQAVATYTLLYKRNQSGNYPTGLSLGTPSSTVKQAVKEVWGEALYANGRLMDVFYFSISAGRTNEPQDVWGSSVAGYGSVDSSWDENVSSAFQRSVSISKEKVIDRVWEYLGIDLSEVPVEDWFTVESYTSGGYNGKMTVGGYGTVQKSGSSAFRTGAAITGRILRENVLNLRSACFTWEESGDSIVFTTKGYGHGVGMSQWGAVEMAKQGYNYVEILEHYYPGASVK
;
A
#
# COMPACT_ATOMS: atom_id res chain seq x y z
N MET A 1 21.81 -50.89 18.34
CA MET A 1 23.08 -51.63 18.30
C MET A 1 23.94 -51.24 19.51
N LYS A 2 24.76 -52.16 20.03
CA LYS A 2 25.76 -51.89 21.08
C LYS A 2 27.18 -51.98 20.52
N LEU A 3 28.03 -51.02 20.84
CA LEU A 3 29.41 -50.95 20.35
C LEU A 3 30.42 -50.89 21.52
N ASP A 4 31.46 -51.70 21.48
CA ASP A 4 32.68 -51.45 22.27
C ASP A 4 33.76 -50.83 21.38
N ILE A 5 34.49 -49.85 21.91
CA ILE A 5 35.70 -49.30 21.29
C ILE A 5 36.87 -49.56 22.24
N ILE A 6 37.87 -50.32 21.80
CA ILE A 6 39.06 -50.65 22.60
C ILE A 6 40.29 -50.02 21.97
N PHE A 7 40.90 -49.07 22.67
CA PHE A 7 42.19 -48.48 22.29
C PHE A 7 43.30 -49.45 22.70
N ALA A 8 43.84 -50.18 21.72
CA ALA A 8 44.76 -51.29 21.93
C ALA A 8 46.18 -50.80 22.21
N SER A 9 46.75 -49.97 21.32
CA SER A 9 48.12 -49.44 21.44
C SER A 9 48.19 -47.97 21.87
N ALA A 10 47.15 -47.18 21.58
CA ALA A 10 47.09 -45.75 21.90
C ALA A 10 46.46 -45.49 23.29
N ALA A 11 46.61 -44.24 23.77
CA ALA A 11 45.78 -43.72 24.85
C ALA A 11 44.36 -43.40 24.33
N LYS A 12 43.38 -43.31 25.22
CA LYS A 12 42.00 -42.90 24.87
C LYS A 12 41.99 -41.45 24.39
N ASP A 13 41.75 -41.25 23.10
CA ASP A 13 41.50 -39.94 22.49
C ASP A 13 39.98 -39.70 22.41
N GLU A 14 39.48 -38.67 23.11
CA GLU A 14 38.04 -38.35 23.13
C GLU A 14 37.54 -37.72 21.82
N GLN A 15 38.42 -37.09 21.02
CA GLN A 15 38.07 -36.57 19.70
C GLN A 15 37.90 -37.72 18.70
N GLN A 16 38.79 -38.72 18.74
CA GLN A 16 38.63 -39.94 17.94
C GLN A 16 37.35 -40.72 18.33
N VAL A 17 37.04 -40.82 19.62
CA VAL A 17 35.78 -41.43 20.10
C VAL A 17 34.56 -40.68 19.57
N ALA A 18 34.52 -39.35 19.70
CA ALA A 18 33.39 -38.55 19.23
C ALA A 18 33.17 -38.72 17.72
N LEU A 19 34.24 -38.58 16.93
CA LEU A 19 34.20 -38.74 15.47
C LEU A 19 33.72 -40.13 15.04
N LEU A 20 34.21 -41.20 15.69
CA LEU A 20 33.73 -42.57 15.41
C LEU A 20 32.25 -42.77 15.76
N LEU A 21 31.75 -42.14 16.84
CA LEU A 21 30.36 -42.26 17.25
C LEU A 21 29.40 -41.49 16.35
N ASP A 22 29.77 -40.29 15.90
CA ASP A 22 28.97 -39.50 14.96
C ASP A 22 28.92 -40.17 13.57
N LEU A 23 30.07 -40.65 13.08
CA LEU A 23 30.20 -41.37 11.81
C LEU A 23 29.38 -42.68 11.80
N LEU A 24 29.38 -43.42 12.92
CA LEU A 24 28.63 -44.68 13.05
C LEU A 24 27.18 -44.47 13.54
N ALA A 25 26.74 -43.23 13.80
CA ALA A 25 25.38 -42.92 14.24
C ALA A 25 24.25 -43.43 13.32
N PRO A 26 24.40 -43.54 11.97
CA PRO A 26 23.38 -44.12 11.09
C PRO A 26 23.03 -45.58 11.40
N LEU A 27 23.89 -46.31 12.13
CA LEU A 27 23.65 -47.71 12.55
C LEU A 27 22.74 -47.85 13.78
N GLY A 28 22.29 -46.72 14.37
CA GLY A 28 21.46 -46.75 15.57
C GLY A 28 22.18 -47.33 16.78
N ILE A 29 23.34 -46.77 17.14
CA ILE A 29 24.08 -47.19 18.34
C ILE A 29 23.37 -46.66 19.59
N ASP A 30 22.77 -47.57 20.36
CA ASP A 30 21.97 -47.27 21.56
C ASP A 30 22.83 -47.11 22.82
N LYS A 31 23.95 -47.85 22.86
CA LYS A 31 24.91 -47.88 23.97
C LYS A 31 26.30 -48.11 23.39
N HIS A 32 27.28 -47.38 23.89
CA HIS A 32 28.68 -47.65 23.63
C HIS A 32 29.46 -47.84 24.94
N THR A 33 30.63 -48.44 24.88
CA THR A 33 31.64 -48.41 25.95
C THR A 33 33.00 -48.19 25.33
N VAL A 34 33.88 -47.47 26.03
CA VAL A 34 35.26 -47.22 25.60
C VAL A 34 36.20 -47.81 26.64
N THR A 35 37.13 -48.65 26.19
CA THR A 35 38.10 -49.34 27.03
C THR A 35 39.52 -49.04 26.55
N GLU A 36 40.49 -48.94 27.45
CA GLU A 36 41.86 -48.51 27.15
C GLU A 36 42.86 -49.58 27.62
N ALA A 37 43.68 -50.13 26.71
CA ALA A 37 44.61 -51.23 26.99
C ALA A 37 46.10 -50.83 27.04
N LYS A 38 46.46 -49.63 26.56
CA LYS A 38 47.81 -49.02 26.69
C LYS A 38 48.98 -49.91 26.27
N SER A 39 48.83 -50.71 25.21
CA SER A 39 49.84 -51.69 24.77
C SER A 39 50.19 -52.78 25.81
N ASP A 40 49.35 -53.06 26.81
CA ASP A 40 49.47 -54.26 27.65
C ASP A 40 48.60 -55.40 27.10
N ARG A 41 49.23 -56.55 26.83
CA ARG A 41 48.57 -57.72 26.21
C ARG A 41 47.46 -58.30 27.09
N LYS A 42 47.66 -58.31 28.41
CA LYS A 42 46.70 -58.86 29.37
C LYS A 42 45.54 -57.89 29.60
N ALA A 43 45.78 -56.58 29.56
CA ALA A 43 44.73 -55.57 29.55
C ALA A 43 43.86 -55.69 28.28
N LEU A 44 44.47 -55.85 27.10
CA LEU A 44 43.74 -56.02 25.84
C LEU A 44 42.92 -57.32 25.83
N GLU A 45 43.48 -58.43 26.31
CA GLU A 45 42.80 -59.72 26.45
C GLU A 45 41.55 -59.61 27.35
N ASN A 46 41.69 -59.03 28.54
CA ASN A 46 40.56 -58.83 29.47
C ASN A 46 39.52 -57.85 28.90
N ALA A 47 39.94 -56.78 28.22
CA ALA A 47 39.05 -55.82 27.58
C ALA A 47 38.24 -56.48 26.45
N LEU A 48 38.87 -57.28 25.60
CA LEU A 48 38.24 -58.00 24.50
C LEU A 48 37.22 -59.03 25.03
N VAL A 49 37.59 -59.83 26.02
CA VAL A 49 36.67 -60.81 26.66
C VAL A 49 35.48 -60.13 27.34
N ALA A 50 35.67 -58.93 27.90
CA ALA A 50 34.57 -58.14 28.48
C ALA A 50 33.65 -57.54 27.41
N ALA A 51 34.21 -57.04 26.30
CA ALA A 51 33.48 -56.44 25.20
C ALA A 51 32.61 -57.45 24.44
N LEU A 52 33.18 -58.62 24.09
CA LEU A 52 32.48 -59.68 23.37
C LEU A 52 31.27 -60.25 24.14
N ARG A 53 31.25 -60.11 25.47
CA ARG A 53 30.11 -60.54 26.32
C ARG A 53 28.96 -59.53 26.38
N ARG A 54 29.14 -58.29 25.90
CA ARG A 54 28.18 -57.20 26.13
C ARG A 54 27.78 -56.42 24.88
N SER A 55 28.58 -56.46 23.80
CA SER A 55 28.43 -55.59 22.63
C SER A 55 28.15 -56.37 21.34
N ASP A 56 27.32 -55.80 20.47
CA ASP A 56 26.91 -56.42 19.20
C ASP A 56 28.02 -56.24 18.13
N ALA A 57 28.86 -55.21 18.28
CA ALA A 57 30.16 -55.12 17.62
C ALA A 57 31.27 -54.64 18.57
N VAL A 58 32.51 -55.00 18.26
CA VAL A 58 33.74 -54.56 18.95
C VAL A 58 34.70 -53.96 17.92
N LEU A 59 35.10 -52.71 18.14
CA LEU A 59 36.07 -51.98 17.32
C LEU A 59 37.39 -51.84 18.08
N LEU A 60 38.46 -52.40 17.53
CA LEU A 60 39.83 -52.30 18.05
C LEU A 60 40.58 -51.18 17.31
N VAL A 61 41.21 -50.28 18.06
CA VAL A 61 41.96 -49.14 17.51
C VAL A 61 43.44 -49.29 17.87
N GLY A 62 44.26 -49.55 16.86
CA GLY A 62 45.72 -49.70 16.96
C GLY A 62 46.23 -51.13 17.20
N GLY A 63 47.55 -51.25 17.36
CA GLY A 63 48.26 -52.50 17.56
C GLY A 63 48.36 -53.42 16.33
N LEU A 64 48.33 -52.83 15.12
CA LEU A 64 48.34 -53.51 13.81
C LEU A 64 49.67 -53.40 13.05
N GLY A 65 50.69 -52.76 13.62
CA GLY A 65 52.02 -52.62 13.03
C GLY A 65 52.92 -53.85 13.18
N SER A 66 54.24 -53.60 13.13
CA SER A 66 55.29 -54.60 13.32
C SER A 66 56.11 -54.38 14.62
N GLY A 67 55.70 -53.44 15.48
CA GLY A 67 56.37 -53.11 16.73
C GLY A 67 56.10 -54.12 17.84
N LYS A 68 56.89 -54.04 18.93
CA LYS A 68 56.75 -54.92 20.11
C LYS A 68 55.41 -54.78 20.85
N THR A 69 54.66 -53.73 20.55
CA THR A 69 53.33 -53.39 21.08
C THR A 69 52.19 -53.71 20.10
N ASP A 70 52.51 -54.14 18.88
CA ASP A 70 51.54 -54.45 17.83
C ASP A 70 51.15 -55.93 17.85
N PHE A 71 50.33 -56.29 18.84
CA PHE A 71 49.88 -57.67 19.04
C PHE A 71 48.36 -57.85 18.89
N THR A 72 47.60 -56.86 18.39
CA THR A 72 46.13 -56.94 18.24
C THR A 72 45.74 -58.11 17.34
N THR A 73 46.37 -58.24 16.17
CA THR A 73 46.10 -59.33 15.21
C THR A 73 46.49 -60.70 15.76
N ALA A 74 47.67 -60.80 16.40
CA ALA A 74 48.16 -62.05 16.98
C ALA A 74 47.27 -62.53 18.15
N LEU A 75 46.84 -61.62 19.03
CA LEU A 75 45.96 -61.93 20.16
C LEU A 75 44.55 -62.33 19.71
N LEU A 76 44.01 -61.70 18.66
CA LEU A 76 42.76 -62.15 18.03
C LEU A 76 42.89 -63.55 17.44
N CYS A 77 44.00 -63.86 16.76
CA CYS A 77 44.24 -65.19 16.20
C CYS A 77 44.33 -66.25 17.30
N GLU A 78 45.12 -66.00 18.34
CA GLU A 78 45.25 -66.86 19.52
C GLU A 78 43.92 -67.10 20.24
N GLY A 79 43.17 -66.03 20.53
CA GLY A 79 41.90 -66.09 21.27
C GLY A 79 40.73 -66.71 20.49
N LEU A 80 40.74 -66.65 19.16
CA LEU A 80 39.69 -67.21 18.29
C LEU A 80 40.09 -68.55 17.63
N GLY A 81 41.31 -69.05 17.89
CA GLY A 81 41.82 -70.27 17.24
C GLY A 81 42.09 -70.11 15.73
N LEU A 82 42.22 -68.87 15.24
CA LEU A 82 42.54 -68.56 13.85
C LEU A 82 44.06 -68.55 13.62
N ARG A 83 44.48 -68.68 12.37
CA ARG A 83 45.86 -68.40 11.95
C ARG A 83 45.96 -66.96 11.44
N GLU A 84 47.15 -66.37 11.55
CA GLU A 84 47.52 -65.20 10.76
C GLU A 84 47.76 -65.61 9.30
N GLU A 85 47.30 -64.83 8.34
CA GLU A 85 47.67 -64.98 6.92
C GLU A 85 47.96 -63.63 6.26
N ILE A 86 48.85 -63.64 5.27
CA ILE A 86 49.23 -62.42 4.54
C ILE A 86 48.09 -62.05 3.59
N CYS A 87 47.55 -60.84 3.71
CA CYS A 87 46.51 -60.33 2.83
C CYS A 87 47.12 -59.99 1.46
N PRO A 88 46.81 -60.71 0.36
CA PRO A 88 47.49 -60.51 -0.92
C PRO A 88 47.26 -59.11 -1.50
N ALA A 89 46.06 -58.56 -1.31
CA ALA A 89 45.73 -57.22 -1.79
C ALA A 89 46.44 -56.10 -1.00
N ALA A 90 46.73 -56.30 0.29
CA ALA A 90 47.52 -55.36 1.08
C ALA A 90 49.02 -55.47 0.74
N LEU A 91 49.51 -56.69 0.51
CA LEU A 91 50.87 -56.97 0.06
C LEU A 91 51.16 -56.32 -1.31
N GLU A 92 50.27 -56.49 -2.30
CA GLU A 92 50.40 -55.82 -3.60
C GLU A 92 50.34 -54.29 -3.49
N GLN A 93 49.50 -53.76 -2.60
CA GLN A 93 49.47 -52.33 -2.32
C GLN A 93 50.79 -51.83 -1.70
N MET A 94 51.40 -52.60 -0.81
CA MET A 94 52.70 -52.30 -0.20
C MET A 94 53.84 -52.34 -1.22
N LYS A 95 53.95 -53.41 -2.03
CA LYS A 95 54.90 -53.51 -3.16
C LYS A 95 54.81 -52.27 -4.06
N LYS A 96 53.59 -51.89 -4.45
CA LYS A 96 53.32 -50.73 -5.30
C LYS A 96 53.67 -49.39 -4.64
N ARG A 97 53.49 -49.25 -3.32
CA ARG A 97 53.85 -48.04 -2.56
C ARG A 97 55.37 -47.91 -2.41
N TYR A 98 56.05 -48.99 -2.03
CA TYR A 98 57.50 -49.01 -1.81
C TYR A 98 58.32 -49.15 -3.11
N LYS A 99 57.69 -49.56 -4.22
CA LYS A 99 58.28 -49.80 -5.55
C LYS A 99 59.36 -50.91 -5.55
N ILE A 100 59.08 -51.99 -4.83
CA ILE A 100 59.97 -53.16 -4.70
C ILE A 100 59.19 -54.47 -4.83
N GLU A 101 59.88 -55.52 -5.24
CA GLU A 101 59.36 -56.88 -5.31
C GLU A 101 59.27 -57.54 -3.92
N GLU A 102 58.51 -58.63 -3.82
CA GLU A 102 58.24 -59.34 -2.55
C GLU A 102 59.50 -59.77 -1.81
N GLU A 103 60.51 -60.21 -2.58
CA GLU A 103 61.78 -60.76 -2.11
C GLU A 103 62.67 -59.70 -1.43
N ALA A 104 62.35 -58.41 -1.59
CA ALA A 104 63.04 -57.28 -0.97
C ALA A 104 62.32 -56.73 0.28
N LEU A 105 61.13 -57.22 0.63
CA LEU A 105 60.42 -56.82 1.85
C LEU A 105 61.09 -57.41 3.08
N SER A 106 61.17 -56.64 4.17
CA SER A 106 61.69 -57.18 5.43
C SER A 106 60.68 -58.11 6.10
N LYS A 107 61.14 -58.94 7.03
CA LYS A 107 60.25 -59.74 7.89
C LYS A 107 59.30 -58.89 8.72
N GLU A 108 59.63 -57.62 8.98
CA GLU A 108 58.76 -56.70 9.70
C GLU A 108 57.67 -56.13 8.79
N ASP A 109 57.99 -55.84 7.51
CA ASP A 109 57.00 -55.40 6.52
C ASP A 109 55.94 -56.48 6.26
N LEU A 110 56.38 -57.74 6.17
CA LEU A 110 55.49 -58.90 6.05
C LEU A 110 54.61 -59.15 7.29
N LEU A 111 54.89 -58.52 8.45
CA LEU A 111 53.96 -58.54 9.59
C LEU A 111 52.82 -57.53 9.41
N LYS A 112 53.13 -56.32 8.91
CA LYS A 112 52.17 -55.22 8.74
C LYS A 112 50.98 -55.58 7.83
N VAL A 113 51.16 -56.50 6.89
CA VAL A 113 50.14 -56.93 5.91
C VAL A 113 49.37 -58.21 6.30
N LYS A 114 49.56 -58.71 7.54
CA LYS A 114 48.81 -59.86 8.05
C LYS A 114 47.43 -59.50 8.57
N ILE A 115 46.48 -60.40 8.35
CA ILE A 115 45.13 -60.37 8.92
C ILE A 115 44.79 -61.75 9.52
N PRO A 116 43.75 -61.86 10.38
CA PRO A 116 43.24 -63.15 10.81
C PRO A 116 42.62 -63.89 9.61
N ALA A 117 42.82 -65.21 9.52
CA ALA A 117 42.35 -65.98 8.38
C ALA A 117 40.82 -65.94 8.21
N GLY A 118 40.37 -65.66 6.99
CA GLY A 118 38.96 -65.45 6.68
C GLY A 118 38.39 -64.06 7.05
N ALA A 119 39.19 -63.15 7.60
CA ALA A 119 38.75 -61.77 7.82
C ALA A 119 38.57 -60.99 6.51
N HIS A 120 37.61 -60.06 6.48
CA HIS A 120 37.42 -59.14 5.37
C HIS A 120 38.40 -57.96 5.47
N PRO A 121 39.30 -57.73 4.49
CA PRO A 121 40.33 -56.70 4.60
C PRO A 121 39.82 -55.30 4.24
N PHE A 122 40.12 -54.33 5.11
CA PHE A 122 39.97 -52.90 4.83
C PHE A 122 41.30 -52.33 4.33
N LEU A 123 41.47 -52.26 3.00
CA LEU A 123 42.69 -51.76 2.37
C LEU A 123 42.93 -50.27 2.72
N ASN A 124 44.14 -49.99 3.24
CA ASN A 124 44.51 -48.70 3.82
C ASN A 124 45.26 -47.84 2.81
N ARG A 125 44.65 -46.75 2.33
CA ARG A 125 45.28 -45.83 1.36
C ARG A 125 46.34 -44.92 1.99
N TRP A 126 46.23 -44.63 3.29
CA TRP A 126 46.98 -43.59 4.00
C TRP A 126 48.20 -44.13 4.76
N GLY A 127 48.15 -45.40 5.21
CA GLY A 127 49.25 -46.10 5.88
C GLY A 127 49.44 -47.54 5.39
N ASP A 128 50.40 -48.25 6.00
CA ASP A 128 50.92 -49.53 5.52
C ASP A 128 50.19 -50.77 6.05
N CYS A 129 49.48 -50.66 7.18
CA CYS A 129 48.74 -51.77 7.78
C CYS A 129 47.26 -51.73 7.33
N PRO A 130 46.69 -52.83 6.79
CA PRO A 130 45.27 -52.89 6.51
C PRO A 130 44.48 -53.00 7.82
N GLY A 131 43.27 -52.44 7.83
CA GLY A 131 42.27 -52.83 8.81
C GLY A 131 41.59 -54.13 8.38
N TYR A 132 40.72 -54.66 9.21
CA TYR A 132 39.90 -55.83 8.85
C TYR A 132 38.65 -55.95 9.71
N ALA A 133 37.71 -56.80 9.28
CA ALA A 133 36.60 -57.24 10.09
C ALA A 133 36.37 -58.76 10.02
N LEU A 134 36.01 -59.33 11.16
CA LEU A 134 35.56 -60.70 11.37
C LEU A 134 34.08 -60.67 11.78
N VAL A 135 33.31 -61.67 11.37
CA VAL A 135 31.91 -61.85 11.76
C VAL A 135 31.72 -63.28 12.26
N ALA A 136 31.09 -63.43 13.41
CA ALA A 136 30.71 -64.71 13.99
C ALA A 136 29.25 -64.60 14.46
N GLU A 137 28.35 -65.34 13.79
CA GLU A 137 26.90 -65.22 13.96
C GLU A 137 26.46 -63.73 13.83
N ASP A 138 25.76 -63.19 14.83
CA ASP A 138 25.28 -61.79 14.83
C ASP A 138 26.34 -60.77 15.33
N GLN A 139 27.57 -61.21 15.67
CA GLN A 139 28.60 -60.36 16.28
C GLN A 139 29.74 -60.02 15.31
N CYS A 140 30.14 -58.74 15.26
CA CYS A 140 31.23 -58.24 14.41
C CYS A 140 32.44 -57.76 15.23
N ILE A 141 33.65 -58.19 14.87
CA ILE A 141 34.91 -57.67 15.43
C ILE A 141 35.66 -56.95 14.30
N ALA A 142 35.86 -55.65 14.43
CA ALA A 142 36.64 -54.85 13.48
C ALA A 142 37.94 -54.34 14.12
N ALA A 143 38.99 -54.20 13.33
CA ALA A 143 40.24 -53.59 13.75
C ALA A 143 40.68 -52.53 12.73
N LEU A 144 41.04 -51.35 13.23
CA LEU A 144 41.54 -50.20 12.45
C LEU A 144 42.85 -49.66 13.07
N PRO A 145 43.72 -49.01 12.28
CA PRO A 145 44.91 -48.34 12.81
C PRO A 145 44.55 -47.09 13.64
N ALA A 146 45.53 -46.53 14.35
CA ALA A 146 45.30 -45.49 15.37
C ALA A 146 45.61 -44.04 14.95
N GLY A 147 46.10 -43.80 13.72
CA GLY A 147 46.35 -42.44 13.24
C GLY A 147 45.04 -41.70 12.98
N ALA A 148 44.82 -40.53 13.59
CA ALA A 148 43.50 -39.89 13.62
C ALA A 148 42.82 -39.73 12.23
N ALA A 149 43.54 -39.21 11.23
CA ALA A 149 43.03 -39.03 9.86
C ALA A 149 42.84 -40.35 9.09
N GLU A 150 43.68 -41.34 9.38
CA GLU A 150 43.66 -42.68 8.79
C GLU A 150 42.48 -43.50 9.34
N LEU A 151 42.31 -43.49 10.66
CA LEU A 151 41.17 -44.04 11.39
C LEU A 151 39.84 -43.44 10.90
N ALA A 152 39.77 -42.11 10.75
CA ALA A 152 38.58 -41.42 10.24
C ALA A 152 38.23 -41.89 8.82
N ALA A 153 39.17 -41.80 7.87
CA ALA A 153 38.92 -42.15 6.48
C ALA A 153 38.63 -43.64 6.27
N MET A 154 39.25 -44.53 7.06
CA MET A 154 38.93 -45.97 7.03
C MET A 154 37.61 -46.31 7.71
N ALA A 155 37.21 -45.57 8.76
CA ALA A 155 35.89 -45.73 9.35
C ALA A 155 34.80 -45.36 8.34
N GLU A 156 34.98 -44.25 7.61
CA GLU A 156 34.02 -43.75 6.61
C GLU A 156 33.99 -44.62 5.35
N GLU A 157 35.14 -44.76 4.66
CA GLU A 157 35.21 -45.43 3.36
C GLU A 157 35.05 -46.98 3.44
N LYS A 158 35.15 -47.59 4.63
CA LYS A 158 35.25 -49.06 4.77
C LYS A 158 34.35 -49.62 5.87
N LEU A 159 34.50 -49.16 7.12
CA LEU A 159 33.80 -49.74 8.26
C LEU A 159 32.29 -49.48 8.21
N LEU A 160 31.86 -48.23 8.00
CA LEU A 160 30.45 -47.85 7.99
C LEU A 160 29.64 -48.61 6.90
N PRO A 161 30.04 -48.65 5.62
CA PRO A 161 29.35 -49.46 4.60
C PRO A 161 29.32 -50.95 4.91
N TYR A 162 30.38 -51.49 5.52
CA TYR A 162 30.47 -52.91 5.89
C TYR A 162 29.49 -53.26 7.02
N LEU A 163 29.44 -52.45 8.08
CA LEU A 163 28.48 -52.62 9.18
C LEU A 163 27.03 -52.37 8.72
N GLN A 164 26.80 -51.37 7.86
CA GLN A 164 25.47 -51.12 7.26
C GLN A 164 24.95 -52.35 6.52
N LYS A 165 25.82 -53.07 5.80
CA LYS A 165 25.49 -54.30 5.06
C LYS A 165 25.22 -55.52 5.96
N ILE A 166 25.82 -55.57 7.14
CA ILE A 166 25.59 -56.67 8.11
C ILE A 166 24.29 -56.45 8.88
N PHE A 167 24.05 -55.23 9.36
CA PHE A 167 22.92 -54.92 10.23
C PHE A 167 21.66 -54.41 9.50
N SER A 168 21.56 -54.63 8.18
CA SER A 168 20.53 -54.05 7.29
C SER A 168 19.08 -54.46 7.59
N ALA A 169 18.85 -55.45 8.46
CA ALA A 169 17.51 -55.98 8.77
C ALA A 169 16.65 -55.10 9.70
N ARG A 170 17.07 -53.84 9.96
CA ARG A 170 16.35 -52.88 10.81
C ARG A 170 15.94 -51.67 9.97
N SER A 171 14.72 -51.17 10.20
CA SER A 171 14.11 -50.12 9.38
C SER A 171 14.97 -48.85 9.39
N GLN A 172 15.23 -48.27 8.21
CA GLN A 172 16.08 -47.08 8.11
C GLN A 172 15.47 -45.89 8.87
N PRO A 173 16.33 -45.01 9.44
CA PRO A 173 15.87 -43.80 10.09
C PRO A 173 15.27 -42.83 9.05
N VAL A 174 14.13 -42.22 9.38
CA VAL A 174 13.52 -41.17 8.54
C VAL A 174 13.77 -39.81 9.18
N GLU A 175 14.25 -38.86 8.38
CA GLU A 175 14.67 -37.53 8.83
C GLU A 175 13.96 -36.42 8.05
N GLY A 176 13.65 -35.32 8.74
CA GLY A 176 13.02 -34.14 8.16
C GLY A 176 12.95 -32.99 9.16
N GLY A 177 12.72 -31.78 8.66
CA GLY A 177 12.57 -30.58 9.46
C GLY A 177 11.11 -30.17 9.65
N ALA A 178 10.88 -29.26 10.59
CA ALA A 178 9.65 -28.51 10.68
C ALA A 178 9.92 -27.02 11.00
N PHE A 179 9.09 -26.15 10.43
CA PHE A 179 9.15 -24.70 10.59
C PHE A 179 7.75 -24.13 10.80
N GLY A 180 7.63 -23.04 11.58
CA GLY A 180 6.35 -22.41 11.85
C GLY A 180 5.50 -23.14 12.89
N ILE A 181 6.12 -23.93 13.78
CA ILE A 181 5.47 -24.66 14.88
C ILE A 181 6.44 -24.84 16.06
N SER A 182 5.96 -24.69 17.30
CA SER A 182 6.83 -24.78 18.48
C SER A 182 7.23 -26.20 18.85
N LEU A 183 8.31 -26.37 19.62
CA LEU A 183 8.76 -27.68 20.11
C LEU A 183 7.67 -28.37 20.94
N GLU A 184 6.90 -27.59 21.70
CA GLU A 184 5.78 -28.08 22.48
C GLU A 184 4.58 -28.46 21.60
N GLN A 185 4.17 -27.60 20.67
CA GLN A 185 3.08 -27.87 19.73
C GLN A 185 3.36 -29.12 18.88
N ALA A 186 4.57 -29.22 18.34
CA ALA A 186 5.02 -30.40 17.60
C ALA A 186 5.07 -31.64 18.51
N SER A 187 5.63 -31.53 19.72
CA SER A 187 5.70 -32.67 20.64
C SER A 187 4.33 -33.24 20.99
N ARG A 188 3.33 -32.40 21.25
CA ARG A 188 1.94 -32.85 21.53
C ARG A 188 1.27 -33.48 20.30
N LYS A 189 1.56 -32.98 19.10
CA LYS A 189 1.01 -33.51 17.84
C LYS A 189 1.62 -34.85 17.42
N LEU A 190 2.81 -35.18 17.91
CA LEU A 190 3.59 -36.35 17.48
C LEU A 190 3.47 -37.57 18.41
N ASP A 191 2.71 -37.49 19.49
CA ASP A 191 2.50 -38.62 20.41
C ASP A 191 1.94 -39.88 19.72
N PRO A 192 0.98 -39.81 18.77
CA PRO A 192 0.55 -41.00 18.01
C PRO A 192 1.67 -41.67 17.18
N ALA A 193 2.66 -40.89 16.72
CA ALA A 193 3.80 -41.44 15.99
C ALA A 193 4.84 -42.10 16.93
N ARG A 194 4.92 -41.65 18.20
CA ARG A 194 5.74 -42.26 19.27
C ARG A 194 5.24 -43.63 19.74
N GLU A 195 4.00 -43.99 19.38
CA GLU A 195 3.49 -45.35 19.60
C GLU A 195 4.11 -46.37 18.63
N LEU A 196 4.44 -45.95 17.40
CA LEU A 196 4.89 -46.83 16.31
C LEU A 196 6.42 -46.89 16.12
N ALA A 197 7.14 -45.81 16.48
CA ALA A 197 8.59 -45.68 16.37
C ALA A 197 9.12 -44.61 17.35
N LYS A 198 10.44 -44.54 17.54
CA LYS A 198 11.10 -43.55 18.42
C LYS A 198 11.29 -42.22 17.69
N VAL A 199 10.27 -41.38 17.77
CA VAL A 199 10.27 -40.02 17.20
C VAL A 199 11.01 -39.05 18.13
N VAL A 200 12.26 -38.75 17.78
CA VAL A 200 13.10 -37.73 18.43
C VAL A 200 12.84 -36.39 17.76
N VAL A 201 12.42 -35.39 18.55
CA VAL A 201 12.29 -34.00 18.11
C VAL A 201 13.32 -33.16 18.86
N LYS A 202 14.08 -32.34 18.14
CA LYS A 202 15.03 -31.37 18.69
C LYS A 202 14.81 -30.02 18.05
N LYS A 203 15.23 -28.96 18.75
CA LYS A 203 15.38 -27.63 18.13
C LYS A 203 16.66 -27.59 17.30
N GLU A 204 16.59 -27.01 16.10
CA GLU A 204 17.75 -26.78 15.23
C GLU A 204 17.62 -25.40 14.57
N GLY A 205 18.61 -24.52 14.81
CA GLY A 205 18.51 -23.10 14.44
C GLY A 205 17.24 -22.45 15.02
N ILE A 206 16.47 -21.80 14.15
CA ILE A 206 15.13 -21.27 14.46
C ILE A 206 13.98 -22.28 14.24
N GLY A 207 14.27 -23.50 13.77
CA GLY A 207 13.28 -24.54 13.47
C GLY A 207 13.38 -25.79 14.36
N LEU A 208 12.82 -26.89 13.86
CA LEU A 208 12.87 -28.21 14.50
C LEU A 208 13.47 -29.26 13.56
N PHE A 209 14.27 -30.16 14.13
CA PHE A 209 14.73 -31.40 13.50
C PHE A 209 13.95 -32.59 14.05
N ILE A 210 13.50 -33.48 13.16
CA ILE A 210 12.70 -34.67 13.51
C ILE A 210 13.40 -35.90 12.94
N ARG A 211 13.78 -36.83 13.83
CA ARG A 211 14.41 -38.11 13.48
C ARG A 211 13.56 -39.25 14.02
N ILE A 212 13.11 -40.12 13.13
CA ILE A 212 12.26 -41.27 13.42
C ILE A 212 13.15 -42.51 13.41
N LEU A 213 13.37 -43.10 14.57
CA LEU A 213 14.26 -44.24 14.78
C LEU A 213 13.48 -45.54 15.02
N PRO A 214 13.99 -46.71 14.58
CA PRO A 214 13.46 -48.00 15.01
C PRO A 214 13.73 -48.21 16.51
N ASP A 215 12.78 -48.82 17.25
CA ASP A 215 12.82 -48.91 18.71
C ASP A 215 12.36 -50.27 19.24
N GLY A 216 13.25 -51.27 19.15
CA GLY A 216 12.95 -52.64 19.57
C GLY A 216 11.79 -53.25 18.77
N GLU A 217 10.69 -53.58 19.45
CA GLU A 217 9.46 -54.08 18.81
C GLU A 217 8.73 -52.98 18.00
N LYS A 218 8.95 -51.70 18.31
CA LYS A 218 8.39 -50.54 17.58
C LYS A 218 9.27 -50.19 16.37
N ASN A 219 9.20 -51.02 15.34
CA ASN A 219 10.06 -50.93 14.15
C ASN A 219 9.37 -50.31 12.91
N ASN A 220 8.21 -49.67 13.06
CA ASN A 220 7.38 -49.17 11.96
C ASN A 220 7.65 -47.67 11.65
N THR A 221 8.88 -47.38 11.24
CA THR A 221 9.34 -46.00 10.97
C THR A 221 8.60 -45.33 9.80
N GLU A 222 8.19 -46.09 8.79
CA GLU A 222 7.46 -45.58 7.62
C GLU A 222 6.03 -45.13 7.96
N THR A 223 5.26 -45.93 8.70
CA THR A 223 3.91 -45.51 9.15
C THR A 223 4.01 -44.34 10.14
N ALA A 224 5.02 -44.34 11.02
CA ALA A 224 5.29 -43.21 11.89
C ALA A 224 5.59 -41.92 11.09
N ALA A 225 6.37 -41.99 10.00
CA ALA A 225 6.65 -40.86 9.12
C ALA A 225 5.39 -40.34 8.41
N GLY A 226 4.48 -41.24 8.00
CA GLY A 226 3.15 -40.87 7.51
C GLY A 226 2.34 -40.07 8.53
N LEU A 227 2.30 -40.51 9.79
CA LEU A 227 1.65 -39.79 10.89
C LEU A 227 2.32 -38.43 11.19
N VAL A 228 3.66 -38.35 11.20
CA VAL A 228 4.40 -37.09 11.37
C VAL A 228 4.01 -36.08 10.30
N LYS A 229 4.02 -36.48 9.03
CA LYS A 229 3.60 -35.63 7.91
C LYS A 229 2.14 -35.20 8.03
N SER A 230 1.24 -36.10 8.43
CA SER A 230 -0.19 -35.78 8.57
C SER A 230 -0.50 -34.86 9.76
N ALA A 231 0.19 -35.00 10.89
CA ALA A 231 -0.11 -34.23 12.11
C ALA A 231 0.47 -32.81 12.07
N LEU A 232 1.66 -32.66 11.49
CA LEU A 232 2.32 -31.36 11.29
C LEU A 232 1.83 -30.64 10.04
N GLY A 233 1.30 -31.37 9.05
CA GLY A 233 0.77 -30.83 7.81
C GLY A 233 1.82 -30.01 7.06
N GLY A 234 1.41 -28.85 6.54
CA GLY A 234 2.28 -27.94 5.79
C GLY A 234 3.50 -27.42 6.58
N CYS A 235 3.58 -27.58 7.90
CA CYS A 235 4.76 -27.17 8.68
C CYS A 235 5.93 -28.18 8.65
N PHE A 236 5.74 -29.40 8.13
CA PHE A 236 6.79 -30.42 8.00
C PHE A 236 7.36 -30.50 6.57
N PHE A 237 8.64 -30.83 6.46
CA PHE A 237 9.33 -31.06 5.19
C PHE A 237 10.44 -32.11 5.32
N GLN A 238 10.77 -32.78 4.21
CA GLN A 238 11.99 -33.60 4.13
C GLN A 238 13.19 -32.73 3.74
N GLY A 239 14.38 -33.11 4.22
CA GLY A 239 15.61 -32.32 4.10
C GLY A 239 15.97 -31.58 5.40
N ALA A 240 17.21 -31.13 5.50
CA ALA A 240 17.79 -30.54 6.71
C ALA A 240 17.43 -29.06 6.94
N SER A 241 16.90 -28.37 5.93
CA SER A 241 16.53 -26.95 6.03
C SER A 241 15.36 -26.57 5.12
N VAL A 242 14.66 -25.49 5.45
CA VAL A 242 13.59 -24.92 4.60
C VAL A 242 14.12 -24.58 3.21
N ALA A 243 15.35 -24.06 3.11
CA ALA A 243 16.03 -23.81 1.84
C ALA A 243 16.20 -25.10 1.00
N SER A 244 16.68 -26.19 1.61
CA SER A 244 16.83 -27.49 0.91
C SER A 244 15.49 -28.07 0.45
N ALA A 245 14.44 -27.90 1.26
CA ALA A 245 13.09 -28.35 0.94
C ALA A 245 12.42 -27.49 -0.14
N PHE A 246 12.68 -26.18 -0.16
CA PHE A 246 12.27 -25.29 -1.24
C PHE A 246 12.98 -25.67 -2.55
N SER A 247 14.31 -25.79 -2.56
CA SER A 247 15.05 -26.20 -3.75
C SER A 247 14.57 -27.55 -4.30
N ALA A 248 14.25 -28.51 -3.44
CA ALA A 248 13.68 -29.79 -3.86
C ALA A 248 12.25 -29.65 -4.44
N ALA A 249 11.38 -28.84 -3.82
CA ALA A 249 10.02 -28.61 -4.30
C ALA A 249 10.00 -27.84 -5.63
N ALA A 250 10.79 -26.77 -5.75
CA ALA A 250 10.93 -25.97 -6.96
C ALA A 250 11.44 -26.81 -8.14
N SER A 251 12.48 -27.64 -7.93
CA SER A 251 12.95 -28.60 -8.95
C SER A 251 11.88 -29.62 -9.35
N GLY A 252 11.10 -30.13 -8.39
CA GLY A 252 10.05 -31.14 -8.64
C GLY A 252 8.77 -30.60 -9.29
N ALA A 253 8.60 -29.28 -9.32
CA ALA A 253 7.43 -28.60 -9.89
C ALA A 253 7.78 -27.67 -11.07
N GLU A 254 9.04 -27.67 -11.53
CA GLU A 254 9.57 -26.79 -12.59
C GLU A 254 9.37 -25.27 -12.33
N ILE A 255 9.29 -24.87 -11.05
CA ILE A 255 9.03 -23.49 -10.63
C ILE A 255 10.34 -22.71 -10.55
N THR A 256 10.50 -21.74 -11.45
CA THR A 256 11.54 -20.70 -11.33
C THR A 256 11.10 -19.63 -10.33
N ALA A 257 12.05 -19.18 -9.52
CA ALA A 257 11.85 -18.11 -8.55
C ALA A 257 12.90 -17.01 -8.73
N ALA A 258 12.52 -15.77 -8.41
CA ALA A 258 13.45 -14.67 -8.27
C ALA A 258 13.19 -13.92 -6.96
N ALA A 259 14.24 -13.42 -6.31
CA ALA A 259 14.13 -12.70 -5.05
C ALA A 259 14.79 -11.33 -5.11
N ALA A 260 14.19 -10.36 -4.41
CA ALA A 260 14.73 -9.04 -4.15
C ALA A 260 14.81 -8.79 -2.63
N GLU A 261 15.99 -8.42 -2.16
CA GLU A 261 16.24 -8.02 -0.77
C GLU A 261 16.76 -6.57 -0.69
N GLN A 262 16.39 -5.87 0.39
CA GLN A 262 16.87 -4.53 0.71
C GLN A 262 18.38 -4.54 1.06
N GLU A 263 19.10 -3.44 0.81
CA GLU A 263 20.58 -3.38 0.85
C GLU A 263 21.21 -3.98 2.13
N GLY A 264 22.18 -4.89 1.96
CA GLY A 264 22.96 -5.50 3.05
C GLY A 264 22.35 -6.75 3.70
N ARG A 265 21.42 -7.44 3.01
CA ARG A 265 20.69 -8.60 3.54
C ARG A 265 21.23 -9.94 3.04
N ASP A 266 21.12 -10.19 1.74
CA ASP A 266 21.62 -11.37 1.00
C ASP A 266 21.33 -12.76 1.63
N GLU A 267 20.37 -12.85 2.55
CA GLU A 267 20.21 -14.02 3.42
C GLU A 267 19.44 -15.14 2.72
N ILE A 268 18.56 -14.83 1.76
CA ILE A 268 17.97 -15.86 0.88
C ILE A 268 19.08 -16.52 0.06
N ARG A 269 19.99 -15.73 -0.53
CA ARG A 269 21.16 -16.26 -1.24
C ARG A 269 22.03 -17.11 -0.32
N ARG A 270 22.42 -16.60 0.85
CA ARG A 270 23.28 -17.32 1.80
C ARG A 270 22.66 -18.65 2.27
N LEU A 271 21.33 -18.71 2.44
CA LEU A 271 20.62 -19.93 2.81
C LEU A 271 20.52 -20.94 1.64
N LEU A 272 20.46 -20.47 0.39
CA LEU A 272 20.42 -21.33 -0.81
C LEU A 272 21.81 -21.79 -1.27
N GLU A 273 22.85 -20.94 -1.16
CA GLU A 273 24.24 -21.31 -1.47
C GLU A 273 24.72 -22.46 -0.58
N ARG A 274 24.31 -22.48 0.70
CA ARG A 274 24.52 -23.61 1.64
C ARG A 274 23.82 -24.93 1.25
N VAL A 275 23.03 -24.94 0.17
CA VAL A 275 22.44 -26.14 -0.44
C VAL A 275 23.13 -26.47 -1.79
N SER A 276 23.74 -25.47 -2.42
CA SER A 276 24.25 -25.55 -3.80
C SER A 276 25.49 -26.45 -3.98
N ASP A 277 26.20 -26.80 -2.90
CA ASP A 277 27.22 -27.86 -2.87
C ASP A 277 26.70 -29.25 -3.37
N THR A 278 25.38 -29.40 -3.52
CA THR A 278 24.72 -30.59 -4.10
C THR A 278 24.51 -30.52 -5.63
N GLY A 279 24.99 -29.47 -6.31
CA GLY A 279 25.01 -29.39 -7.78
C GLY A 279 23.66 -29.09 -8.44
N ARG A 280 22.83 -28.23 -7.84
CA ARG A 280 21.56 -27.74 -8.41
C ARG A 280 21.62 -26.26 -8.75
N GLU A 281 20.89 -25.84 -9.78
CA GLU A 281 20.79 -24.43 -10.15
C GLU A 281 20.14 -23.59 -9.05
N ILE A 282 20.67 -22.38 -8.85
CA ILE A 282 20.23 -21.44 -7.82
C ILE A 282 19.28 -20.41 -8.45
N PRO A 283 18.13 -20.08 -7.80
CA PRO A 283 17.29 -18.96 -8.17
C PRO A 283 18.07 -17.67 -8.46
N GLN A 284 17.78 -17.01 -9.58
CA GLN A 284 18.41 -15.73 -9.91
C GLN A 284 17.93 -14.65 -8.93
N MET A 285 18.87 -13.88 -8.37
CA MET A 285 18.58 -13.01 -7.23
C MET A 285 19.33 -11.68 -7.34
N GLU A 286 18.61 -10.58 -7.08
CA GLU A 286 19.11 -9.22 -7.19
C GLU A 286 19.01 -8.46 -5.86
N VAL A 287 19.98 -7.61 -5.58
CA VAL A 287 20.13 -6.91 -4.30
C VAL A 287 19.94 -5.41 -4.52
N GLY A 288 18.92 -4.85 -3.88
CA GLY A 288 18.44 -3.51 -4.20
C GLY A 288 19.26 -2.38 -3.58
N ARG A 289 20.05 -1.68 -4.40
CA ARG A 289 20.72 -0.42 -4.01
C ARG A 289 19.81 0.81 -4.17
N LYS A 290 20.21 1.93 -3.55
CA LYS A 290 19.49 3.23 -3.46
C LYS A 290 19.00 3.90 -4.77
N ASN A 291 19.21 3.31 -5.94
CA ASN A 291 18.73 3.83 -7.22
C ASN A 291 17.53 3.03 -7.72
N ALA A 292 16.37 3.68 -7.88
CA ALA A 292 15.15 3.07 -8.45
C ALA A 292 15.39 2.38 -9.82
N LYS A 293 16.30 2.93 -10.65
CA LYS A 293 16.74 2.31 -11.92
C LYS A 293 17.36 0.91 -11.76
N ALA A 294 17.87 0.57 -10.57
CA ALA A 294 18.50 -0.73 -10.30
C ALA A 294 17.52 -1.76 -9.72
N THR A 295 16.35 -1.35 -9.23
CA THR A 295 15.34 -2.26 -8.64
C THR A 295 14.04 -2.34 -9.44
N GLY A 296 13.80 -1.46 -10.41
CA GLY A 296 12.53 -1.36 -11.11
C GLY A 296 11.37 -0.81 -10.24
N ILE A 297 11.66 -0.36 -9.02
CA ILE A 297 10.65 0.13 -8.06
C ILE A 297 10.61 1.65 -8.12
N PRO A 298 9.49 2.28 -8.55
CA PRO A 298 9.39 3.72 -8.66
C PRO A 298 9.79 4.49 -7.40
N ARG A 299 10.52 5.60 -7.58
CA ARG A 299 11.02 6.48 -6.49
C ARG A 299 9.92 6.90 -5.50
N ARG A 300 8.67 7.00 -5.97
CA ARG A 300 7.50 7.38 -5.18
C ARG A 300 7.12 6.33 -4.12
N ILE A 301 7.30 5.02 -4.39
CA ILE A 301 7.13 3.98 -3.35
C ILE A 301 8.20 4.13 -2.27
N LEU A 302 9.46 4.36 -2.68
CA LEU A 302 10.56 4.50 -1.74
C LEU A 302 10.38 5.70 -0.80
N LYS A 303 9.74 6.79 -1.27
CA LYS A 303 9.23 7.89 -0.42
C LYS A 303 8.04 7.44 0.45
N LYS A 304 6.92 6.97 -0.15
CA LYS A 304 5.65 6.66 0.54
C LYS A 304 5.77 5.56 1.61
N SER A 305 6.67 4.60 1.41
CA SER A 305 6.87 3.45 2.31
C SER A 305 7.78 3.71 3.52
N LYS A 306 8.49 4.85 3.56
CA LYS A 306 9.55 5.15 4.55
C LYS A 306 10.61 4.02 4.72
N GLY A 307 10.74 3.14 3.72
CA GLY A 307 11.72 2.07 3.67
C GLY A 307 11.36 0.76 4.40
N VAL A 308 10.17 0.63 5.00
CA VAL A 308 9.66 -0.62 5.61
C VAL A 308 8.12 -0.67 5.50
N SER A 309 7.57 -1.45 4.56
CA SER A 309 6.12 -1.65 4.46
C SER A 309 5.73 -2.93 3.71
N PRO A 310 4.52 -3.49 3.94
CA PRO A 310 4.05 -4.67 3.20
C PRO A 310 3.85 -4.35 1.71
N LEU A 311 3.41 -3.11 1.39
CA LEU A 311 3.35 -2.58 0.02
C LEU A 311 4.72 -2.66 -0.67
N LEU A 312 5.81 -2.22 -0.01
CA LEU A 312 7.15 -2.28 -0.58
C LEU A 312 7.59 -3.73 -0.80
N ALA A 313 7.25 -4.66 0.11
CA ALA A 313 7.54 -6.09 -0.08
C ALA A 313 6.87 -6.66 -1.35
N VAL A 314 5.60 -6.33 -1.60
CA VAL A 314 4.85 -6.77 -2.80
C VAL A 314 5.46 -6.21 -4.09
N HIS A 315 5.81 -4.92 -4.12
CA HIS A 315 6.47 -4.32 -5.29
C HIS A 315 7.88 -4.87 -5.53
N MET A 316 8.63 -5.21 -4.46
CA MET A 316 9.92 -5.92 -4.57
C MET A 316 9.76 -7.32 -5.17
N ALA A 317 8.78 -8.09 -4.68
CA ALA A 317 8.47 -9.42 -5.19
C ALA A 317 8.08 -9.36 -6.68
N ARG A 318 7.17 -8.44 -7.05
CA ARG A 318 6.71 -8.25 -8.43
C ARG A 318 7.86 -7.94 -9.37
N SER A 319 8.71 -6.97 -9.03
CA SER A 319 9.83 -6.55 -9.87
C SER A 319 10.83 -7.67 -10.10
N ALA A 320 11.19 -8.43 -9.05
CA ALA A 320 12.08 -9.59 -9.17
C ALA A 320 11.51 -10.63 -10.16
N ARG A 321 10.23 -10.98 -10.01
CA ARG A 321 9.54 -11.93 -10.88
C ARG A 321 9.57 -11.50 -12.35
N GLU A 322 9.17 -10.25 -12.62
CA GLU A 322 9.00 -9.73 -13.98
C GLU A 322 10.34 -9.54 -14.70
N ARG A 323 11.36 -9.05 -13.98
CA ARG A 323 12.70 -8.80 -14.55
C ARG A 323 13.47 -10.06 -14.91
N PHE A 324 13.34 -11.12 -14.12
CA PHE A 324 14.03 -12.40 -14.33
C PHE A 324 13.14 -13.46 -15.01
N GLY A 325 11.91 -13.10 -15.42
CA GLY A 325 11.00 -14.02 -16.10
C GLY A 325 10.55 -15.22 -15.25
N ALA A 326 10.61 -15.09 -13.92
CA ALA A 326 10.32 -16.19 -13.00
C ALA A 326 8.81 -16.48 -12.87
N VAL A 327 8.47 -17.70 -12.48
CA VAL A 327 7.08 -18.06 -12.13
C VAL A 327 6.64 -17.31 -10.88
N ILE A 328 7.49 -17.29 -9.84
CA ILE A 328 7.23 -16.56 -8.58
C ILE A 328 8.31 -15.51 -8.26
N GLY A 329 7.87 -14.44 -7.62
CA GLY A 329 8.74 -13.41 -7.03
C GLY A 329 8.69 -13.41 -5.52
N ILE A 330 9.82 -13.10 -4.88
CA ILE A 330 9.98 -12.96 -3.43
C ILE A 330 10.56 -11.57 -3.10
N GLY A 331 10.02 -10.90 -2.09
CA GLY A 331 10.48 -9.56 -1.67
C GLY A 331 10.60 -9.44 -0.15
N ILE A 332 11.73 -8.92 0.36
CA ILE A 332 11.96 -8.68 1.80
C ILE A 332 12.39 -7.24 2.08
N THR A 333 11.68 -6.56 2.99
CA THR A 333 11.97 -5.21 3.47
C THR A 333 11.74 -5.06 4.97
N GLY A 334 12.65 -4.37 5.68
CA GLY A 334 12.57 -4.15 7.13
C GLY A 334 13.92 -4.09 7.84
N PHE A 335 13.92 -4.40 9.15
CA PHE A 335 15.09 -4.62 10.03
C PHE A 335 16.38 -3.84 9.70
N ARG A 336 16.42 -2.57 10.13
CA ARG A 336 17.51 -1.55 10.04
C ARG A 336 17.41 -0.56 8.88
N SER A 337 17.06 0.67 9.24
CA SER A 337 17.76 1.86 8.75
C SER A 337 18.70 2.35 9.86
N ALA A 338 19.77 3.07 9.52
CA ALA A 338 20.75 3.50 10.51
C ALA A 338 20.12 4.39 11.58
N GLY A 339 20.36 4.09 12.86
CA GLY A 339 19.85 4.86 14.00
C GLY A 339 18.44 4.53 14.48
N ARG A 340 17.66 3.67 13.80
CA ARG A 340 16.34 3.21 14.28
C ARG A 340 16.17 1.70 14.14
N HIS A 341 16.06 1.01 15.27
CA HIS A 341 15.66 -0.39 15.34
C HIS A 341 14.15 -0.52 15.11
N SER A 342 13.77 -1.02 13.93
CA SER A 342 12.42 -1.51 13.66
C SER A 342 12.32 -2.97 14.09
N ASP A 343 11.28 -3.32 14.83
CA ASP A 343 10.95 -4.68 15.30
C ASP A 343 10.18 -5.52 14.25
N VAL A 344 9.96 -4.95 13.06
CA VAL A 344 9.09 -5.49 12.00
C VAL A 344 9.82 -5.74 10.67
N ALA A 345 9.82 -7.01 10.27
CA ALA A 345 9.93 -7.55 8.91
C ALA A 345 8.65 -7.44 8.05
N TYR A 346 8.75 -7.24 6.74
CA TYR A 346 7.76 -7.75 5.79
C TYR A 346 8.43 -8.63 4.74
N ALA A 347 7.81 -9.78 4.48
CA ALA A 347 8.14 -10.69 3.38
C ALA A 347 6.90 -10.88 2.50
N ALA A 348 7.08 -10.88 1.18
CA ALA A 348 6.00 -11.14 0.23
C ALA A 348 6.41 -12.18 -0.81
N LEU A 349 5.43 -12.93 -1.29
CA LEU A 349 5.51 -13.80 -2.47
C LEU A 349 4.44 -13.37 -3.47
N CYS A 350 4.71 -13.41 -4.77
CA CYS A 350 3.70 -13.19 -5.80
C CYS A 350 3.89 -14.10 -7.02
N ASP A 351 2.78 -14.38 -7.73
CA ASP A 351 2.76 -15.00 -9.05
C ASP A 351 2.25 -14.00 -10.10
N ARG A 352 1.48 -14.41 -11.11
CA ARG A 352 0.89 -13.51 -12.13
C ARG A 352 -0.34 -12.76 -11.63
N ASP A 353 -1.13 -13.40 -10.78
CA ASP A 353 -2.50 -13.00 -10.48
C ASP A 353 -2.64 -12.65 -8.99
N LYS A 354 -1.78 -13.20 -8.12
CA LYS A 354 -1.88 -13.11 -6.66
C LYS A 354 -0.58 -12.75 -5.94
N ALA A 355 -0.75 -12.21 -4.73
CA ALA A 355 0.29 -11.96 -3.74
C ALA A 355 -0.10 -12.53 -2.36
N TRP A 356 0.91 -12.97 -1.62
CA TRP A 356 0.83 -13.43 -0.24
C TRP A 356 1.80 -12.59 0.59
N VAL A 357 1.36 -12.08 1.74
CA VAL A 357 2.17 -11.19 2.59
C VAL A 357 2.29 -11.75 4.01
N ALA A 358 3.53 -11.72 4.51
CA ALA A 358 3.87 -12.10 5.87
C ALA A 358 4.53 -10.93 6.61
N ARG A 359 4.02 -10.63 7.80
CA ARG A 359 4.62 -9.72 8.77
C ARG A 359 5.49 -10.53 9.72
N ILE A 360 6.77 -10.17 9.83
CA ILE A 360 7.73 -10.88 10.69
C ILE A 360 7.98 -10.02 11.94
N LEU A 361 7.75 -10.57 13.12
CA LEU A 361 7.91 -9.87 14.39
C LEU A 361 9.02 -10.51 15.21
N VAL A 362 10.05 -9.73 15.56
CA VAL A 362 11.24 -10.23 16.27
C VAL A 362 11.35 -9.51 17.62
N PRO A 363 11.16 -10.22 18.75
CA PRO A 363 11.37 -9.64 20.08
C PRO A 363 12.79 -9.11 20.26
N GLU A 364 12.96 -8.07 21.09
CA GLU A 364 14.26 -7.43 21.37
C GLU A 364 15.36 -8.44 21.76
N GLU A 365 15.01 -9.41 22.62
CA GLU A 365 15.88 -10.53 23.06
C GLU A 365 16.32 -11.48 21.92
N ARG A 366 15.81 -11.29 20.69
CA ARG A 366 15.98 -12.16 19.52
C ARG A 366 16.42 -11.41 18.25
N LEU A 367 16.72 -10.11 18.31
CA LEU A 367 17.11 -9.31 17.14
C LEU A 367 18.29 -9.90 16.34
N ASN A 368 19.18 -10.68 16.95
CA ASN A 368 20.26 -11.39 16.25
C ASN A 368 19.79 -12.46 15.24
N PHE A 369 18.49 -12.79 15.20
CA PHE A 369 17.87 -13.76 14.29
C PHE A 369 16.88 -13.09 13.32
N ASP A 370 16.89 -11.76 13.22
CA ASP A 370 15.92 -10.99 12.44
C ASP A 370 15.98 -11.30 10.94
N MET A 371 17.20 -11.39 10.40
CA MET A 371 17.49 -11.78 9.03
C MET A 371 17.17 -13.24 8.75
N GLU A 372 17.65 -14.16 9.61
CA GLU A 372 17.44 -15.60 9.45
C GLU A 372 15.94 -15.94 9.45
N LEU A 373 15.15 -15.30 10.34
CA LEU A 373 13.70 -15.50 10.41
C LEU A 373 13.00 -14.97 9.15
N ALA A 374 13.33 -13.76 8.69
CA ALA A 374 12.68 -13.16 7.52
C ALA A 374 12.95 -13.97 6.24
N ALA A 375 14.21 -14.36 5.99
CA ALA A 375 14.58 -15.15 4.82
C ALA A 375 14.03 -16.58 4.88
N THR A 376 14.08 -17.24 6.05
CA THR A 376 13.51 -18.59 6.22
C THR A 376 11.99 -18.58 6.08
N ALA A 377 11.28 -17.57 6.60
CA ALA A 377 9.84 -17.44 6.42
C ALA A 377 9.46 -17.24 4.94
N ALA A 378 10.19 -16.40 4.20
CA ALA A 378 9.99 -16.21 2.76
C ALA A 378 10.23 -17.50 1.96
N LEU A 379 11.28 -18.26 2.30
CA LEU A 379 11.54 -19.58 1.73
C LEU A 379 10.47 -20.62 2.12
N ASP A 380 9.86 -20.52 3.30
CA ASP A 380 8.75 -21.41 3.70
C ASP A 380 7.48 -21.12 2.90
N MET A 381 7.19 -19.84 2.63
CA MET A 381 6.11 -19.43 1.71
C MET A 381 6.36 -19.97 0.29
N ALA A 382 7.59 -19.82 -0.23
CA ALA A 382 7.96 -20.32 -1.55
C ALA A 382 7.91 -21.86 -1.66
N ARG A 383 8.33 -22.57 -0.61
CA ARG A 383 8.19 -24.03 -0.49
C ARG A 383 6.72 -24.46 -0.51
N ARG A 384 5.85 -23.79 0.24
CA ARG A 384 4.42 -24.10 0.30
C ARG A 384 3.71 -23.85 -1.02
N TYR A 385 4.04 -22.75 -1.70
CA TYR A 385 3.58 -22.48 -3.07
C TYR A 385 4.01 -23.63 -4.01
N ALA A 386 5.30 -23.98 -4.01
CA ALA A 386 5.83 -25.04 -4.89
C ALA A 386 5.33 -26.47 -4.55
N GLN A 387 4.80 -26.68 -3.34
CA GLN A 387 4.16 -27.93 -2.92
C GLN A 387 2.62 -27.91 -3.08
N ALA A 388 2.06 -26.83 -3.66
CA ALA A 388 0.63 -26.59 -3.80
C ALA A 388 -0.16 -26.76 -2.47
N ASP A 389 0.39 -26.24 -1.36
CA ASP A 389 -0.28 -26.21 -0.04
C ASP A 389 -1.55 -25.36 -0.15
N GLY A 390 -2.71 -26.03 -0.29
CA GLY A 390 -4.00 -25.38 -0.49
C GLY A 390 -4.39 -24.40 0.63
N ALA A 391 -3.91 -24.62 1.87
CA ALA A 391 -4.12 -23.72 3.00
C ALA A 391 -3.11 -22.55 3.04
N PHE A 392 -2.05 -22.61 2.25
CA PHE A 392 -1.25 -21.44 1.89
C PHE A 392 -1.90 -20.67 0.73
N LEU A 393 -2.20 -21.35 -0.38
CA LEU A 393 -2.72 -20.74 -1.60
C LEU A 393 -4.08 -20.03 -1.41
N SER A 394 -4.93 -20.51 -0.49
CA SER A 394 -6.23 -19.89 -0.21
C SER A 394 -6.13 -18.45 0.32
N GLY A 395 -5.05 -18.09 1.01
CA GLY A 395 -4.79 -16.73 1.53
C GLY A 395 -4.05 -15.83 0.55
N GLY A 396 -4.21 -16.07 -0.77
CA GLY A 396 -3.59 -15.29 -1.84
C GLY A 396 -4.53 -14.21 -2.37
N GLN A 397 -4.14 -12.96 -2.20
CA GLN A 397 -4.93 -11.79 -2.60
C GLN A 397 -4.58 -11.33 -4.02
N GLU A 398 -5.57 -10.85 -4.78
CA GLU A 398 -5.38 -10.30 -6.13
C GLU A 398 -4.24 -9.27 -6.20
N LEU A 399 -3.27 -9.50 -7.10
CA LEU A 399 -2.00 -8.78 -7.17
C LEU A 399 -2.20 -7.28 -7.34
N LEU A 400 -3.10 -6.85 -8.23
CA LEU A 400 -3.45 -5.43 -8.41
C LEU A 400 -3.98 -4.78 -7.12
N THR A 401 -4.74 -5.53 -6.31
CA THR A 401 -5.26 -5.01 -5.04
C THR A 401 -4.12 -4.84 -4.02
N ALA A 402 -3.22 -5.82 -3.92
CA ALA A 402 -2.04 -5.74 -3.05
C ALA A 402 -1.07 -4.62 -3.48
N LEU A 403 -0.87 -4.41 -4.79
CA LEU A 403 -0.07 -3.31 -5.35
C LEU A 403 -0.62 -1.92 -5.03
N SER A 404 -1.95 -1.78 -4.85
CA SER A 404 -2.59 -0.54 -4.38
C SER A 404 -2.41 -0.27 -2.87
N GLY A 405 -1.79 -1.21 -2.14
CA GLY A 405 -1.57 -1.12 -0.69
C GLY A 405 -2.76 -1.57 0.17
N LYS A 406 -3.87 -1.98 -0.44
CA LYS A 406 -4.99 -2.64 0.25
C LYS A 406 -4.62 -4.10 0.47
N ILE A 407 -4.17 -4.45 1.66
CA ILE A 407 -3.78 -5.83 2.01
C ILE A 407 -4.77 -6.37 3.05
N SER A 408 -5.47 -7.46 2.72
CA SER A 408 -6.61 -7.96 3.50
C SER A 408 -6.26 -9.05 4.51
N GLU A 409 -5.21 -9.84 4.24
CA GLU A 409 -4.71 -10.87 5.15
C GLU A 409 -3.18 -10.78 5.27
N GLU A 410 -2.67 -10.55 6.48
CA GLU A 410 -1.24 -10.66 6.79
C GLU A 410 -0.99 -11.87 7.69
N ARG A 411 -0.12 -12.80 7.26
CA ARG A 411 0.32 -13.91 8.11
C ARG A 411 1.42 -13.43 9.05
N THR A 412 1.32 -13.69 10.35
CA THR A 412 2.37 -13.28 11.30
C THR A 412 3.35 -14.42 11.55
N CYS A 413 4.65 -14.16 11.40
CA CYS A 413 5.72 -15.07 11.83
C CYS A 413 6.51 -14.47 13.00
N THR A 414 6.70 -15.22 14.08
CA THR A 414 7.43 -14.76 15.27
C THR A 414 8.06 -15.92 16.04
N PHE A 415 8.61 -15.67 17.23
CA PHE A 415 9.25 -16.66 18.09
C PHE A 415 8.35 -17.13 19.24
N ALA A 416 8.30 -18.45 19.45
CA ALA A 416 7.75 -19.06 20.66
C ALA A 416 8.72 -18.98 21.86
N PRO A 417 8.31 -19.31 23.11
CA PRO A 417 9.15 -19.23 24.31
C PRO A 417 10.42 -20.10 24.30
N ASP A 418 10.44 -21.18 23.52
CA ASP A 418 11.62 -22.02 23.24
C ASP A 418 12.58 -21.40 22.20
N GLY A 419 12.18 -20.29 21.58
CA GLY A 419 12.87 -19.59 20.50
C GLY A 419 12.80 -20.30 19.15
N THR A 420 11.79 -21.14 18.91
CA THR A 420 11.44 -21.65 17.58
C THR A 420 10.51 -20.68 16.85
N ALA A 421 10.56 -20.67 15.52
CA ALA A 421 9.70 -19.87 14.67
C ALA A 421 8.28 -20.48 14.58
N VAL A 422 7.27 -19.65 14.76
CA VAL A 422 5.84 -20.01 14.69
C VAL A 422 5.10 -19.13 13.69
N TRP A 423 4.21 -19.74 12.90
CA TRP A 423 3.19 -19.03 12.13
C TRP A 423 1.94 -18.86 13.01
N CYS A 424 1.51 -17.62 13.25
CA CYS A 424 0.25 -17.31 13.95
C CYS A 424 -0.86 -17.01 12.94
N LEU A 425 -2.06 -17.54 13.19
CA LEU A 425 -3.26 -17.18 12.42
C LEU A 425 -3.81 -15.81 12.88
N ALA A 426 -4.59 -15.16 12.02
CA ALA A 426 -5.22 -13.89 12.32
C ALA A 426 -6.17 -14.02 13.53
N GLY A 427 -5.79 -13.43 14.66
CA GLY A 427 -6.54 -13.47 15.93
C GLY A 427 -5.96 -14.36 17.04
N GLU A 428 -4.86 -15.09 16.79
CA GLU A 428 -4.16 -15.84 17.85
C GLU A 428 -3.08 -14.97 18.54
N GLU A 429 -3.12 -14.87 19.87
CA GLU A 429 -2.08 -14.18 20.64
C GLU A 429 -0.75 -14.96 20.63
N ALA A 430 0.36 -14.25 20.41
CA ALA A 430 1.69 -14.87 20.43
C ALA A 430 2.07 -15.36 21.86
N PRO A 431 2.62 -16.57 22.01
CA PRO A 431 2.94 -17.13 23.33
C PRO A 431 4.13 -16.41 23.99
N VAL A 432 3.85 -15.48 24.91
CA VAL A 432 4.85 -14.74 25.70
C VAL A 432 5.29 -15.55 26.93
N LYS A 433 6.58 -15.41 27.28
CA LYS A 433 7.25 -16.18 28.35
C LYS A 433 7.16 -15.49 29.71
N GLU A 434 6.89 -16.24 30.79
CA GLU A 434 6.90 -15.70 32.16
C GLU A 434 8.29 -15.17 32.56
N LYS A 435 8.36 -13.94 33.08
CA LYS A 435 9.63 -13.30 33.49
C LYS A 435 10.07 -13.78 34.88
N THR A 436 11.17 -14.53 34.92
CA THR A 436 11.75 -15.08 36.16
C THR A 436 12.68 -14.10 36.88
N GLY A 437 12.27 -13.65 38.07
CA GLY A 437 13.16 -13.54 39.23
C GLY A 437 14.08 -12.31 39.39
N LYS A 438 13.71 -11.43 40.35
CA LYS A 438 14.65 -10.90 41.36
C LYS A 438 14.11 -11.19 42.77
N THR A 439 15.00 -11.23 43.76
CA THR A 439 14.84 -12.06 44.98
C THR A 439 14.40 -11.31 46.25
N HIS A 440 13.55 -11.98 47.06
CA HIS A 440 13.18 -11.71 48.47
C HIS A 440 12.67 -10.28 48.83
N ARG A 441 11.46 -10.16 49.39
CA ARG A 441 11.10 -10.62 50.75
C ARG A 441 9.64 -11.11 50.85
N GLU A 442 9.32 -11.85 51.93
CA GLU A 442 8.00 -12.49 52.19
C GLU A 442 6.83 -11.48 52.37
N LYS A 443 5.52 -11.83 52.31
CA LYS A 443 4.83 -13.09 52.72
C LYS A 443 3.45 -13.30 52.03
N LYS A 444 2.91 -14.53 52.11
CA LYS A 444 1.71 -15.05 51.40
C LYS A 444 0.37 -14.33 51.68
N LYS A 445 -0.50 -14.23 50.65
CA LYS A 445 -1.82 -14.92 50.57
C LYS A 445 -2.42 -14.92 49.15
N SER A 446 -3.58 -15.56 48.95
CA SER A 446 -4.07 -16.14 47.68
C SER A 446 -4.96 -15.23 46.80
N ARG A 447 -5.12 -15.64 45.51
CA ARG A 447 -5.97 -15.05 44.46
C ARG A 447 -7.44 -14.83 44.91
N PRO A 448 -8.16 -13.86 44.31
CA PRO A 448 -8.95 -14.18 43.11
C PRO A 448 -8.70 -13.20 41.93
N ALA A 449 -7.62 -13.43 41.17
CA ALA A 449 -7.30 -12.69 39.95
C ALA A 449 -8.18 -13.10 38.76
N ALA A 450 -9.48 -12.83 38.87
CA ALA A 450 -10.49 -12.90 37.79
C ALA A 450 -11.16 -11.53 37.53
N ALA A 451 -11.13 -10.63 38.52
CA ALA A 451 -11.52 -9.23 38.33
C ALA A 451 -10.43 -8.40 37.63
N ALA A 452 -9.15 -8.62 37.98
CA ALA A 452 -8.03 -7.81 37.50
C ALA A 452 -7.90 -7.76 35.97
N GLY A 453 -8.09 -8.88 35.26
CA GLY A 453 -8.07 -8.91 33.80
C GLY A 453 -9.19 -8.07 33.17
N LYS A 454 -10.39 -8.06 33.78
CA LYS A 454 -11.49 -7.19 33.36
C LYS A 454 -11.20 -5.71 33.64
N VAL A 455 -10.51 -5.39 34.73
CA VAL A 455 -10.07 -4.02 35.05
C VAL A 455 -9.00 -3.56 34.07
N VAL A 456 -7.99 -4.38 33.75
CA VAL A 456 -6.95 -4.02 32.76
C VAL A 456 -7.53 -3.89 31.36
N LEU A 457 -8.42 -4.79 30.93
CA LEU A 457 -9.11 -4.68 29.65
C LEU A 457 -10.04 -3.46 29.59
N ALA A 458 -10.76 -3.15 30.68
CA ALA A 458 -11.57 -1.93 30.77
C ALA A 458 -10.71 -0.65 30.79
N LEU A 459 -9.53 -0.68 31.42
CA LEU A 459 -8.58 0.44 31.37
C LEU A 459 -8.02 0.63 29.96
N LEU A 460 -7.65 -0.43 29.25
CA LEU A 460 -7.20 -0.35 27.86
C LEU A 460 -8.32 0.10 26.91
N LEU A 461 -9.54 -0.41 27.06
CA LEU A 461 -10.72 0.10 26.33
C LEU A 461 -10.99 1.56 26.67
N SER A 462 -10.86 1.98 27.94
CA SER A 462 -11.01 3.38 28.33
C SER A 462 -9.91 4.26 27.74
N ALA A 463 -8.67 3.77 27.63
CA ALA A 463 -7.58 4.50 26.99
C ALA A 463 -7.82 4.64 25.48
N VAL A 464 -8.28 3.59 24.80
CA VAL A 464 -8.67 3.64 23.38
C VAL A 464 -9.87 4.57 23.17
N LEU A 465 -10.86 4.56 24.05
CA LEU A 465 -12.02 5.47 24.00
C LEU A 465 -11.64 6.92 24.36
N LEU A 466 -10.64 7.14 25.22
CA LEU A 466 -10.09 8.47 25.51
C LEU A 466 -9.27 9.01 24.34
N ILE A 467 -8.48 8.16 23.66
CA ILE A 467 -7.74 8.54 22.44
C ILE A 467 -8.71 8.82 21.29
N ALA A 468 -9.68 7.94 21.05
CA ALA A 468 -10.72 8.16 20.05
C ALA A 468 -11.61 9.37 20.38
N GLY A 469 -11.87 9.61 21.67
CA GLY A 469 -12.56 10.80 22.17
C GLY A 469 -11.75 12.07 21.99
N ALA A 470 -10.43 12.03 22.22
CA ALA A 470 -9.52 13.16 21.99
C ALA A 470 -9.43 13.52 20.50
N VAL A 471 -9.17 12.54 19.63
CA VAL A 471 -9.16 12.72 18.17
C VAL A 471 -10.53 13.19 17.66
N GLY A 472 -11.61 12.60 18.17
CA GLY A 472 -12.98 13.05 17.89
C GLY A 472 -13.24 14.49 18.35
N SER A 473 -12.70 14.89 19.51
CA SER A 473 -12.83 16.27 20.03
C SER A 473 -11.99 17.29 19.26
N PHE A 474 -10.90 16.87 18.60
CA PHE A 474 -10.12 17.71 17.70
C PHE A 474 -10.93 18.02 16.43
N TYR A 475 -11.37 16.99 15.70
CA TYR A 475 -12.24 17.17 14.52
C TYR A 475 -13.58 17.86 14.85
N TRP A 476 -14.13 17.63 16.05
CA TRP A 476 -15.33 18.33 16.51
C TRP A 476 -15.08 19.82 16.78
N GLN A 477 -13.93 20.19 17.33
CA GLN A 477 -13.55 21.60 17.49
C GLN A 477 -13.33 22.28 16.12
N ALA A 478 -12.62 21.63 15.20
CA ALA A 478 -12.45 22.11 13.83
C ALA A 478 -13.79 22.41 13.14
N TYR A 479 -14.71 21.45 13.17
CA TYR A 479 -16.06 21.60 12.64
C TYR A 479 -16.87 22.69 13.34
N ARG A 480 -16.83 22.74 14.68
CA ARG A 480 -17.55 23.73 15.49
C ARG A 480 -17.03 25.16 15.26
N SER A 481 -15.72 25.31 15.03
CA SER A 481 -15.10 26.59 14.69
C SER A 481 -15.60 27.09 13.33
N GLY A 482 -15.51 26.27 12.28
CA GLY A 482 -16.01 26.62 10.94
C GLY A 482 -17.51 26.94 10.91
N GLN A 483 -18.34 26.19 11.64
CA GLN A 483 -19.77 26.48 11.79
C GLN A 483 -20.03 27.81 12.52
N LEU A 484 -19.22 28.15 13.54
CA LEU A 484 -19.34 29.43 14.24
C LEU A 484 -18.91 30.60 13.34
N ARG A 485 -17.83 30.46 12.55
CA ARG A 485 -17.39 31.47 11.56
C ARG A 485 -18.53 31.84 10.60
N VAL A 486 -19.15 30.84 9.97
CA VAL A 486 -20.28 31.04 9.04
C VAL A 486 -21.48 31.68 9.75
N ALA A 487 -21.78 31.29 10.99
CA ALA A 487 -22.86 31.89 11.75
C ALA A 487 -22.60 33.37 12.09
N MET A 488 -21.36 33.75 12.46
CA MET A 488 -21.02 35.15 12.76
C MET A 488 -20.99 36.01 11.49
N LEU A 489 -20.50 35.46 10.37
CA LEU A 489 -20.54 36.14 9.08
C LEU A 489 -21.99 36.45 8.65
N HIS A 490 -22.91 35.51 8.86
CA HIS A 490 -24.34 35.76 8.59
C HIS A 490 -24.90 36.89 9.47
N LEU A 491 -24.56 36.98 10.76
CA LEU A 491 -25.00 38.08 11.62
C LEU A 491 -24.44 39.43 11.14
N TYR A 492 -23.15 39.48 10.80
CA TYR A 492 -22.47 40.67 10.26
C TYR A 492 -23.05 41.15 8.92
N GLN A 493 -23.41 40.21 8.03
CA GLN A 493 -24.02 40.50 6.73
C GLN A 493 -25.50 40.86 6.82
N THR A 494 -26.21 40.41 7.86
CA THR A 494 -27.63 40.76 8.07
C THR A 494 -27.79 42.15 8.66
N GLY A 495 -26.97 42.49 9.66
CA GLY A 495 -27.10 43.71 10.46
C GLY A 495 -28.40 43.75 11.30
N GLY A 496 -28.52 44.74 12.17
CA GLY A 496 -29.73 44.95 12.98
C GLY A 496 -30.28 46.37 12.87
N ASP A 497 -31.50 46.51 12.35
CA ASP A 497 -32.27 47.76 12.40
C ASP A 497 -32.67 48.12 13.84
N ALA A 498 -32.85 47.12 14.70
CA ALA A 498 -33.14 47.26 16.11
C ALA A 498 -31.84 47.48 16.90
N VAL A 499 -31.83 48.51 17.76
CA VAL A 499 -30.71 48.80 18.67
C VAL A 499 -30.99 48.11 20.02
N PRO A 500 -30.11 47.22 20.51
CA PRO A 500 -30.30 46.53 21.80
C PRO A 500 -30.24 47.49 23.00
N ASP A 501 -30.92 47.11 24.10
CA ASP A 501 -30.80 47.83 25.37
C ASP A 501 -29.35 47.79 25.89
N GLY A 502 -28.76 48.98 26.06
CA GLY A 502 -27.36 49.13 26.51
C GLY A 502 -26.32 49.26 25.38
N TYR A 503 -26.71 49.12 24.11
CA TYR A 503 -25.81 49.27 22.97
C TYR A 503 -25.19 50.68 22.92
N PRO A 504 -23.86 50.83 22.72
CA PRO A 504 -23.22 52.14 22.63
C PRO A 504 -23.78 52.97 21.47
N ALA A 505 -24.25 54.19 21.75
CA ALA A 505 -24.86 55.08 20.76
C ALA A 505 -23.87 55.60 19.67
N GLU A 506 -22.59 55.29 19.83
CA GLU A 506 -21.49 55.62 18.93
C GLU A 506 -20.98 54.42 18.11
N TYR A 507 -21.59 53.24 18.26
CA TYR A 507 -21.28 52.05 17.46
C TYR A 507 -22.20 51.98 16.23
N ASP A 508 -21.65 51.56 15.09
CA ASP A 508 -22.40 51.33 13.85
C ASP A 508 -23.43 50.21 14.04
N ARG A 509 -24.62 50.38 13.46
CA ARG A 509 -25.74 49.43 13.62
C ARG A 509 -25.46 48.06 13.03
N GLN A 510 -24.53 47.92 12.09
CA GLN A 510 -24.15 46.63 11.53
C GLN A 510 -23.67 45.64 12.61
N PHE A 511 -23.07 46.13 13.70
CA PHE A 511 -22.53 45.29 14.78
C PHE A 511 -23.54 44.90 15.86
N THR A 512 -24.77 45.41 15.84
CA THR A 512 -25.82 45.14 16.87
C THR A 512 -26.04 43.65 17.13
N LEU A 513 -26.26 42.85 16.08
CA LEU A 513 -26.47 41.40 16.20
C LEU A 513 -25.23 40.63 16.68
N LEU A 514 -24.02 41.15 16.45
CA LEU A 514 -22.79 40.57 16.99
C LEU A 514 -22.62 40.94 18.47
N TRP A 515 -22.94 42.17 18.84
CA TRP A 515 -22.88 42.67 20.21
C TRP A 515 -23.86 41.96 21.14
N GLU A 516 -25.07 41.62 20.67
CA GLU A 516 -26.02 40.75 21.39
C GLU A 516 -25.46 39.34 21.67
N GLN A 517 -24.49 38.87 20.90
CA GLN A 517 -23.80 37.60 21.15
C GLN A 517 -22.53 37.78 22.00
N ASN A 518 -21.85 38.93 21.88
CA ASN A 518 -20.69 39.30 22.68
C ASN A 518 -20.47 40.82 22.69
N GLU A 519 -20.66 41.44 23.86
CA GLU A 519 -20.45 42.87 24.12
C GLU A 519 -19.00 43.35 23.86
N ASP A 520 -18.02 42.45 23.82
CA ASP A 520 -16.59 42.74 23.64
C ASP A 520 -16.20 42.92 22.14
N ILE A 521 -17.16 42.91 21.21
CA ILE A 521 -16.94 43.13 19.77
C ILE A 521 -16.37 44.53 19.50
N VAL A 522 -15.29 44.62 18.71
CA VAL A 522 -14.66 45.90 18.30
C VAL A 522 -14.53 46.07 16.79
N GLY A 523 -14.71 45.01 15.99
CA GLY A 523 -14.79 45.12 14.54
C GLY A 523 -14.94 43.78 13.81
N TRP A 524 -14.87 43.83 12.47
CA TRP A 524 -14.85 42.69 11.57
C TRP A 524 -13.65 42.78 10.63
N LEU A 525 -12.80 41.74 10.61
CA LEU A 525 -11.59 41.68 9.79
C LEU A 525 -11.80 40.70 8.63
N SER A 526 -11.39 41.10 7.42
CA SER A 526 -11.43 40.23 6.24
C SER A 526 -10.39 40.59 5.17
N VAL A 527 -10.02 39.58 4.36
CA VAL A 527 -9.30 39.77 3.08
C VAL A 527 -10.33 39.59 1.96
N PRO A 528 -10.55 40.58 1.08
CA PRO A 528 -11.50 40.47 -0.03
C PRO A 528 -11.25 39.24 -0.91
N ASP A 529 -12.35 38.64 -1.37
CA ASP A 529 -12.37 37.47 -2.26
C ASP A 529 -11.70 36.19 -1.71
N THR A 530 -11.60 36.06 -0.38
CA THR A 530 -11.08 34.85 0.31
C THR A 530 -12.03 34.33 1.41
N ASP A 531 -11.65 33.20 2.03
CA ASP A 531 -12.28 32.66 3.24
C ASP A 531 -11.83 33.36 4.56
N PHE A 532 -10.86 34.28 4.51
CA PHE A 532 -10.37 35.02 5.67
C PHE A 532 -11.38 36.11 6.05
N SER A 533 -12.28 35.81 7.00
CA SER A 533 -13.36 36.71 7.42
C SER A 533 -13.84 36.33 8.83
N PHE A 534 -13.59 37.20 9.83
CA PHE A 534 -13.76 36.89 11.25
C PHE A 534 -14.16 38.12 12.09
N PRO A 535 -14.94 37.96 13.18
CA PRO A 535 -15.16 39.02 14.16
C PRO A 535 -13.90 39.24 15.00
N VAL A 536 -13.67 40.50 15.39
CA VAL A 536 -12.56 40.94 16.25
C VAL A 536 -13.12 41.46 17.56
N VAL A 537 -12.59 40.95 18.68
CA VAL A 537 -13.00 41.31 20.05
C VAL A 537 -11.85 41.97 20.83
N GLN A 538 -12.13 42.65 21.94
CA GLN A 538 -11.09 43.15 22.84
C GLN A 538 -11.28 42.60 24.26
N GLY A 539 -10.28 41.85 24.74
CA GLY A 539 -10.25 41.33 26.11
C GLY A 539 -9.70 42.35 27.11
N LYS A 540 -9.78 42.03 28.41
CA LYS A 540 -9.04 42.75 29.46
C LYS A 540 -7.55 42.41 29.49
N ASP A 541 -7.18 41.37 28.75
CA ASP A 541 -5.84 40.81 28.63
C ASP A 541 -5.74 40.02 27.31
N ASN A 542 -4.51 39.79 26.84
CA ASN A 542 -4.22 39.08 25.58
C ASN A 542 -4.34 37.54 25.69
N THR A 543 -4.83 36.99 26.81
CA THR A 543 -4.95 35.54 27.07
C THR A 543 -6.39 35.04 27.12
N PHE A 544 -7.36 35.93 27.32
CA PHE A 544 -8.77 35.54 27.44
C PHE A 544 -9.31 34.93 26.15
N TYR A 545 -9.02 35.54 24.99
CA TYR A 545 -9.56 35.15 23.69
C TYR A 545 -8.68 34.23 22.85
N SER A 546 -7.38 34.10 23.14
CA SER A 546 -6.52 33.10 22.48
C SER A 546 -6.99 31.65 22.72
N LEU A 547 -7.70 31.40 23.83
CA LEU A 547 -8.27 30.08 24.17
C LEU A 547 -9.81 30.10 24.31
N ARG A 548 -10.49 31.10 23.73
CA ARG A 548 -11.97 31.18 23.73
C ARG A 548 -12.54 31.61 22.39
N ASN A 549 -13.64 30.97 22.00
CA ASN A 549 -14.41 31.39 20.83
C ASN A 549 -15.21 32.68 21.11
N PHE A 550 -15.84 33.21 20.05
CA PHE A 550 -16.57 34.48 20.10
C PHE A 550 -17.70 34.50 21.16
N LYS A 551 -18.23 33.33 21.59
CA LYS A 551 -19.25 33.22 22.65
C LYS A 551 -18.65 33.04 24.06
N LYS A 552 -17.36 33.36 24.22
CA LYS A 552 -16.55 33.24 25.45
C LYS A 552 -16.43 31.79 25.97
N GLU A 553 -16.75 30.79 25.15
CA GLU A 553 -16.58 29.37 25.48
C GLU A 553 -15.14 28.91 25.18
N PRO A 554 -14.57 27.93 25.92
CA PRO A 554 -13.24 27.39 25.62
C PRO A 554 -13.13 26.83 24.18
N SER A 555 -12.06 27.21 23.49
CA SER A 555 -11.77 26.77 22.11
C SER A 555 -10.28 26.91 21.82
N LEU A 556 -9.63 25.86 21.29
CA LEU A 556 -8.23 25.92 20.84
C LEU A 556 -8.01 26.86 19.64
N TYR A 557 -9.08 27.15 18.89
CA TYR A 557 -9.07 28.09 17.77
C TYR A 557 -9.10 29.57 18.21
N GLY A 558 -9.39 29.84 19.48
CA GLY A 558 -9.56 31.20 19.99
C GLY A 558 -10.62 32.02 19.25
N THR A 559 -10.40 33.33 19.21
CA THR A 559 -11.08 34.35 18.40
C THR A 559 -10.02 35.37 18.00
N ALA A 560 -10.13 36.05 16.86
CA ALA A 560 -9.25 37.18 16.56
C ALA A 560 -9.49 38.30 17.58
N PHE A 561 -8.43 38.87 18.17
CA PHE A 561 -8.57 39.89 19.22
C PHE A 561 -7.60 41.06 19.08
N LEU A 562 -8.10 42.25 19.40
CA LEU A 562 -7.31 43.47 19.53
C LEU A 562 -6.47 43.42 20.81
N ASN A 563 -5.21 43.88 20.71
CA ASN A 563 -4.30 44.08 21.83
C ASN A 563 -4.99 44.84 22.98
N ALA A 564 -4.97 44.28 24.19
CA ALA A 564 -5.72 44.79 25.34
C ALA A 564 -5.45 46.27 25.74
N PRO A 565 -4.24 46.84 25.63
CA PRO A 565 -4.02 48.27 25.91
C PRO A 565 -4.46 49.22 24.79
N SER A 566 -4.67 48.74 23.56
CA SER A 566 -4.76 49.60 22.38
C SER A 566 -6.14 50.24 22.14
N SER A 567 -6.14 51.46 21.61
CA SER A 567 -7.30 52.33 21.34
C SER A 567 -7.49 52.52 19.84
N LEU A 568 -8.50 51.87 19.23
CA LEU A 568 -8.82 52.01 17.79
C LEU A 568 -9.00 53.49 17.33
N ARG A 569 -9.39 54.36 18.26
CA ARG A 569 -9.59 55.79 18.02
C ARG A 569 -8.28 56.56 18.05
N GLU A 570 -7.54 56.42 19.14
CA GLU A 570 -6.38 57.26 19.45
C GLU A 570 -5.08 56.73 18.84
N ASP A 571 -4.91 55.41 18.77
CA ASP A 571 -3.64 54.81 18.36
C ASP A 571 -3.37 54.92 16.87
N THR A 572 -2.09 55.05 16.54
CA THR A 572 -1.60 55.18 15.17
C THR A 572 -1.29 53.81 14.55
N ASN A 573 -0.81 52.85 15.34
CA ASN A 573 -0.71 51.44 14.97
C ASN A 573 -1.51 50.58 15.95
N VAL A 574 -2.36 49.67 15.44
CA VAL A 574 -3.15 48.74 16.26
C VAL A 574 -2.88 47.29 15.88
N THR A 575 -2.53 46.46 16.88
CA THR A 575 -2.16 45.06 16.68
C THR A 575 -3.33 44.12 16.99
N LEU A 576 -3.69 43.28 16.01
CA LEU A 576 -4.64 42.18 16.14
C LEU A 576 -3.91 40.85 16.19
N TYR A 577 -4.29 40.00 17.14
CA TYR A 577 -3.76 38.65 17.30
C TYR A 577 -4.79 37.60 16.87
N GLY A 578 -4.30 36.50 16.32
CA GLY A 578 -5.10 35.31 16.03
C GLY A 578 -4.24 34.06 16.00
N ASN A 579 -4.83 32.92 16.38
CA ASN A 579 -4.11 31.65 16.44
C ASN A 579 -3.77 31.15 15.02
N HIS A 580 -2.59 30.55 14.87
CA HIS A 580 -2.28 29.68 13.75
C HIS A 580 -2.90 28.30 14.02
N MET A 581 -3.47 27.65 13.00
CA MET A 581 -4.08 26.32 13.12
C MET A 581 -3.66 25.43 11.95
N ASP A 582 -3.19 24.22 12.25
CA ASP A 582 -2.70 23.19 11.30
C ASP A 582 -3.71 22.83 10.19
N ASP A 583 -5.00 23.17 10.37
CA ASP A 583 -6.09 22.92 9.42
C ASP A 583 -6.40 24.11 8.49
N GLY A 584 -5.62 25.19 8.55
CA GLY A 584 -5.78 26.38 7.71
C GLY A 584 -6.89 27.35 8.15
N GLN A 585 -7.45 27.19 9.36
CA GLN A 585 -8.40 28.14 9.93
C GLN A 585 -7.71 29.30 10.67
N MET A 586 -8.48 30.30 11.07
CA MET A 586 -8.03 31.49 11.80
C MET A 586 -6.91 32.22 11.04
N PHE A 587 -5.80 32.58 11.70
CA PHE A 587 -4.74 33.40 11.09
C PHE A 587 -3.71 32.59 10.28
N ALA A 588 -3.82 31.25 10.21
CA ALA A 588 -2.96 30.42 9.36
C ALA A 588 -2.94 30.85 7.88
N GLN A 589 -4.04 31.42 7.37
CA GLN A 589 -4.12 31.89 5.98
C GLN A 589 -3.23 33.11 5.70
N LEU A 590 -2.70 33.79 6.74
CA LEU A 590 -1.74 34.87 6.57
C LEU A 590 -0.40 34.38 6.01
N ASP A 591 -0.01 33.11 6.20
CA ASP A 591 1.21 32.54 5.60
C ASP A 591 1.19 32.57 4.06
N HIS A 592 0.02 32.70 3.45
CA HIS A 592 -0.09 32.93 2.01
C HIS A 592 0.55 34.27 1.58
N TYR A 593 0.55 35.30 2.43
CA TYR A 593 1.18 36.60 2.14
C TYR A 593 2.70 36.54 2.00
N ARG A 594 3.36 35.43 2.39
CA ARG A 594 4.77 35.18 2.05
C ARG A 594 5.02 35.01 0.55
N LYS A 595 3.97 34.78 -0.26
CA LYS A 595 4.06 34.55 -1.70
C LYS A 595 3.66 35.81 -2.47
N LEU A 596 4.52 36.26 -3.37
CA LEU A 596 4.29 37.44 -4.19
C LEU A 596 3.02 37.34 -5.05
N THR A 597 2.69 36.13 -5.53
CA THR A 597 1.45 35.89 -6.29
C THR A 597 0.19 36.14 -5.47
N TYR A 598 0.13 35.65 -4.23
CA TYR A 598 -1.01 35.88 -3.34
C TYR A 598 -1.10 37.35 -2.89
N TYR A 599 0.04 38.02 -2.68
CA TYR A 599 0.04 39.47 -2.47
C TYR A 599 -0.57 40.21 -3.67
N ARG A 600 -0.20 39.84 -4.92
CA ARG A 600 -0.72 40.45 -6.15
C ARG A 600 -2.23 40.20 -6.33
N GLU A 601 -2.72 39.03 -5.95
CA GLU A 601 -4.15 38.68 -5.99
C GLU A 601 -4.95 39.38 -4.87
N HIS A 602 -4.38 39.55 -3.68
CA HIS A 602 -5.08 40.06 -2.49
C HIS A 602 -4.33 41.19 -1.73
N PRO A 603 -3.94 42.32 -2.36
CA PRO A 603 -3.07 43.35 -1.77
C PRO A 603 -3.75 44.26 -0.73
N THR A 604 -5.00 43.97 -0.36
CA THR A 604 -5.83 44.83 0.50
C THR A 604 -6.56 44.04 1.58
N LEU A 605 -6.86 44.72 2.68
CA LEU A 605 -7.63 44.21 3.82
C LEU A 605 -8.82 45.13 4.10
N SER A 606 -9.91 44.57 4.64
CA SER A 606 -10.99 45.32 5.27
C SER A 606 -10.96 45.04 6.77
N PHE A 607 -10.88 46.09 7.58
CA PHE A 607 -11.12 46.01 9.01
C PHE A 607 -12.15 47.07 9.38
N ASP A 608 -13.41 46.65 9.37
CA ASP A 608 -14.53 47.52 9.67
C ASP A 608 -14.69 47.53 11.19
N THR A 609 -14.40 48.68 11.80
CA THR A 609 -14.51 48.84 13.26
C THR A 609 -15.96 49.07 13.67
N VAL A 610 -16.28 48.89 14.95
CA VAL A 610 -17.55 49.37 15.51
C VAL A 610 -17.77 50.87 15.32
N TYR A 611 -16.75 51.67 14.99
CA TYR A 611 -16.89 53.10 14.70
C TYR A 611 -17.05 53.44 13.20
N GLY A 612 -17.01 52.43 12.32
CA GLY A 612 -17.15 52.60 10.87
C GLY A 612 -16.17 51.75 10.05
N ALA A 613 -16.48 51.63 8.76
CA ALA A 613 -15.75 50.79 7.81
C ALA A 613 -14.31 51.27 7.54
N GLY A 614 -13.37 50.33 7.46
CA GLY A 614 -11.94 50.58 7.36
C GLY A 614 -11.32 49.77 6.23
N ASN A 615 -10.70 50.46 5.26
CA ASN A 615 -10.07 49.84 4.10
C ASN A 615 -8.56 50.07 4.22
N TYR A 616 -7.77 49.01 4.00
CA TYR A 616 -6.35 48.97 4.27
C TYR A 616 -5.58 48.33 3.09
N LYS A 617 -4.35 48.76 2.89
CA LYS A 617 -3.42 48.27 1.85
C LYS A 617 -2.23 47.60 2.51
N VAL A 618 -1.93 46.35 2.17
CA VAL A 618 -0.82 45.60 2.78
C VAL A 618 0.51 46.22 2.35
N CYS A 619 1.31 46.66 3.31
CA CYS A 619 2.57 47.38 3.07
C CYS A 619 3.82 46.58 3.46
N ALA A 620 3.76 45.75 4.50
CA ALA A 620 4.89 44.92 4.94
C ALA A 620 4.45 43.52 5.39
N VAL A 621 5.27 42.50 5.15
CA VAL A 621 5.04 41.09 5.53
C VAL A 621 6.37 40.48 5.99
N PHE A 622 6.52 40.11 7.27
CA PHE A 622 7.80 39.63 7.81
C PHE A 622 7.63 38.64 8.97
N VAL A 623 8.72 37.95 9.32
CA VAL A 623 8.81 37.06 10.49
C VAL A 623 9.57 37.76 11.62
N ALA A 624 9.09 37.65 12.85
CA ALA A 624 9.72 38.17 14.04
C ALA A 624 9.99 37.06 15.07
N ASP A 625 11.05 37.24 15.87
CA ASP A 625 11.30 36.49 17.10
C ASP A 625 11.08 37.42 18.31
N PRO A 626 9.95 37.33 19.03
CA PRO A 626 9.70 38.17 20.21
C PRO A 626 10.62 37.89 21.41
N ALA A 627 11.54 36.92 21.30
CA ALA A 627 12.53 36.59 22.31
C ALA A 627 13.98 36.90 21.88
N GLU A 628 14.17 37.60 20.76
CA GLU A 628 15.47 38.06 20.27
C GLU A 628 15.84 39.44 20.87
N ASP A 629 17.03 39.54 21.49
CA ASP A 629 17.52 40.77 22.12
C ASP A 629 17.77 41.85 21.06
N GLY A 630 16.87 42.84 20.97
CA GLY A 630 16.92 43.91 19.96
C GLY A 630 16.07 43.66 18.72
N CYS A 631 15.12 42.73 18.77
CA CYS A 631 14.09 42.58 17.73
C CYS A 631 13.22 43.84 17.55
N PHE A 632 12.56 43.95 16.40
CA PHE A 632 11.59 45.01 16.13
C PHE A 632 10.31 44.81 16.97
N ASP A 633 10.12 45.69 17.97
CA ASP A 633 9.04 45.64 18.95
C ASP A 633 7.71 46.15 18.38
N TYR A 634 7.14 45.39 17.45
CA TYR A 634 5.84 45.68 16.84
C TYR A 634 4.65 45.63 17.83
N GLU A 635 4.85 45.17 19.08
CA GLU A 635 3.79 45.09 20.10
C GLU A 635 3.69 46.36 20.94
N ASN A 636 4.81 47.04 21.22
CA ASN A 636 4.83 48.30 21.99
C ASN A 636 4.82 49.57 21.12
N PHE A 637 5.22 49.52 19.85
CA PHE A 637 5.11 50.66 18.90
C PHE A 637 3.65 50.90 18.45
N GLN A 638 2.83 51.46 19.34
CA GLN A 638 1.42 51.85 19.10
C GLN A 638 1.28 53.32 18.70
N ASN A 639 2.10 54.20 19.28
CA ASN A 639 2.19 55.64 18.98
C ASN A 639 3.65 56.11 19.14
N PRO A 640 4.41 56.34 18.05
CA PRO A 640 5.73 56.98 18.15
C PRO A 640 5.58 58.44 18.62
N GLU A 641 6.50 58.92 19.47
CA GLU A 641 6.39 60.24 20.11
C GLU A 641 6.85 61.40 19.20
N ASP A 642 7.64 61.10 18.17
CA ASP A 642 8.25 62.07 17.25
C ASP A 642 8.52 61.47 15.85
N THR A 643 8.95 62.32 14.92
CA THR A 643 9.22 61.96 13.52
C THR A 643 10.43 61.01 13.36
N GLU A 644 11.42 61.05 14.26
CA GLU A 644 12.60 60.18 14.21
C GLU A 644 12.22 58.74 14.58
N GLN A 645 11.35 58.58 15.60
CA GLN A 645 10.70 57.32 15.94
C GLN A 645 9.76 56.82 14.84
N TRP A 646 9.07 57.71 14.12
CA TRP A 646 8.23 57.34 12.98
C TRP A 646 9.06 56.79 11.81
N GLU A 647 10.11 57.52 11.40
CA GLU A 647 10.97 57.13 10.27
C GLU A 647 11.69 55.81 10.55
N ALA A 648 12.25 55.63 11.76
CA ALA A 648 12.89 54.38 12.17
C ALA A 648 11.92 53.17 12.19
N MET A 649 10.67 53.38 12.61
CA MET A 649 9.64 52.33 12.60
C MET A 649 9.31 51.87 11.17
N VAL A 650 9.22 52.81 10.22
CA VAL A 650 8.97 52.50 8.81
C VAL A 650 10.18 51.82 8.17
N GLU A 651 11.41 52.29 8.43
CA GLU A 651 12.64 51.70 7.90
C GLU A 651 12.81 50.24 8.35
N GLU A 652 12.61 49.93 9.65
CA GLU A 652 12.64 48.55 10.15
C GLU A 652 11.55 47.66 9.52
N MET A 653 10.33 48.18 9.33
CA MET A 653 9.23 47.43 8.68
C MET A 653 9.54 47.11 7.20
N GLU A 654 10.04 48.10 6.45
CA GLU A 654 10.38 47.93 5.03
C GLU A 654 11.61 47.03 4.85
N ALA A 655 12.64 47.18 5.69
CA ALA A 655 13.85 46.37 5.65
C ALA A 655 13.57 44.89 6.00
N ARG A 656 12.66 44.61 6.93
CA ARG A 656 12.25 43.24 7.31
C ARG A 656 11.28 42.60 6.32
N SER A 657 10.52 43.39 5.56
CA SER A 657 9.48 42.87 4.66
C SER A 657 10.05 41.93 3.59
N LEU A 658 9.45 40.74 3.48
CA LEU A 658 9.74 39.74 2.44
C LEU A 658 9.32 40.22 1.03
N ILE A 659 8.41 41.19 0.95
CA ILE A 659 7.89 41.78 -0.29
C ILE A 659 8.05 43.30 -0.21
N CYS A 660 8.71 43.88 -1.20
CA CYS A 660 8.70 45.32 -1.45
C CYS A 660 7.36 45.68 -2.09
N THR A 661 6.59 46.56 -1.46
CA THR A 661 5.26 46.97 -1.92
C THR A 661 5.24 48.43 -2.39
N PRO A 662 4.35 48.83 -3.31
CA PRO A 662 4.18 50.22 -3.72
C PRO A 662 3.30 51.04 -2.73
N VAL A 663 3.16 50.58 -1.49
CA VAL A 663 2.22 51.16 -0.50
C VAL A 663 2.93 52.13 0.44
N GLU A 664 3.23 53.32 -0.10
CA GLU A 664 3.85 54.45 0.62
C GLU A 664 3.21 54.73 1.99
N ILE A 665 4.01 54.69 3.06
CA ILE A 665 3.66 55.08 4.43
C ILE A 665 4.14 56.52 4.70
N ARG A 666 3.33 57.35 5.37
CA ARG A 666 3.66 58.72 5.77
C ARG A 666 3.32 58.97 7.24
N GLU A 667 4.02 59.94 7.84
CA GLU A 667 3.80 60.40 9.21
C GLU A 667 2.30 60.63 9.51
N GLY A 668 1.77 59.91 10.51
CA GLY A 668 0.38 60.02 10.95
C GLY A 668 -0.65 59.18 10.17
N ASP A 669 -0.24 58.32 9.22
CA ASP A 669 -1.14 57.30 8.67
C ASP A 669 -1.51 56.25 9.73
N LYS A 670 -2.77 55.79 9.76
CA LYS A 670 -3.16 54.66 10.63
C LYS A 670 -2.69 53.32 10.04
N LEU A 671 -2.01 52.52 10.86
CA LEU A 671 -1.54 51.17 10.57
C LEU A 671 -2.37 50.11 11.31
N LEU A 672 -2.48 48.95 10.69
CA LEU A 672 -3.12 47.74 11.22
C LEU A 672 -2.10 46.60 11.12
N THR A 673 -1.70 46.07 12.27
CA THR A 673 -0.73 44.97 12.35
C THR A 673 -1.45 43.67 12.69
N LEU A 674 -1.32 42.64 11.88
CA LEU A 674 -1.82 41.29 12.17
C LEU A 674 -0.65 40.41 12.61
N SER A 675 -0.77 39.77 13.77
CA SER A 675 0.27 38.89 14.34
C SER A 675 -0.27 37.50 14.66
N THR A 676 0.44 36.47 14.20
CA THR A 676 0.12 35.06 14.43
C THR A 676 1.39 34.24 14.66
N GLU A 677 1.24 33.03 15.19
CA GLU A 677 2.34 32.06 15.35
C GLU A 677 2.79 31.53 13.98
N ALA A 678 4.06 31.12 13.85
CA ALA A 678 4.63 30.69 12.58
C ALA A 678 5.53 29.45 12.73
N GLU A 679 5.62 28.61 11.70
CA GLU A 679 6.35 27.33 11.76
C GLU A 679 7.89 27.47 11.63
N ASP A 680 8.43 28.68 11.41
CA ASP A 680 9.86 28.91 11.14
C ASP A 680 10.79 28.44 12.28
N PHE A 681 10.38 28.65 13.54
CA PHE A 681 11.04 28.18 14.77
C PHE A 681 10.12 28.32 15.99
N ASP A 682 10.48 27.68 17.10
CA ASP A 682 9.74 27.74 18.37
C ASP A 682 9.65 29.18 18.91
N GLY A 683 8.44 29.76 18.91
CA GLY A 683 8.17 31.15 19.26
C GLY A 683 8.15 32.16 18.10
N ALA A 684 8.38 31.73 16.85
CA ALA A 684 8.29 32.60 15.67
C ALA A 684 6.88 33.19 15.49
N ARG A 685 6.81 34.43 14.99
CA ARG A 685 5.54 35.07 14.64
C ARG A 685 5.57 35.68 13.24
N LEU A 686 4.54 35.40 12.44
CA LEU A 686 4.31 36.07 11.17
C LEU A 686 3.54 37.37 11.43
N ILE A 687 4.07 38.46 10.87
CA ILE A 687 3.53 39.81 10.96
C ILE A 687 3.10 40.28 9.56
N VAL A 688 1.86 40.73 9.43
CA VAL A 688 1.34 41.39 8.21
C VAL A 688 0.85 42.78 8.60
N VAL A 689 1.49 43.83 8.08
CA VAL A 689 1.13 45.22 8.35
C VAL A 689 0.44 45.84 7.14
N ALA A 690 -0.62 46.60 7.39
CA ALA A 690 -1.38 47.28 6.36
C ALA A 690 -1.75 48.73 6.76
N ARG A 691 -1.64 49.66 5.81
CA ARG A 691 -1.95 51.08 5.98
C ARG A 691 -3.40 51.39 5.61
N GLN A 692 -4.10 52.17 6.42
CA GLN A 692 -5.46 52.64 6.11
C GLN A 692 -5.45 53.59 4.89
N THR A 693 -6.42 53.44 3.99
CA THR A 693 -6.57 54.31 2.82
C THR A 693 -6.92 55.73 3.23
N ARG A 694 -6.15 56.73 2.76
CA ARG A 694 -6.36 58.15 3.06
C ARG A 694 -7.67 58.64 2.44
N SER A 695 -8.24 59.74 2.97
CA SER A 695 -9.49 60.30 2.44
C SER A 695 -9.32 60.76 0.98
N GLY A 696 -10.13 60.20 0.07
CA GLY A 696 -10.03 60.44 -1.38
C GLY A 696 -8.98 59.60 -2.10
N GLU A 697 -8.26 58.70 -1.42
CA GLU A 697 -7.32 57.77 -2.04
C GLU A 697 -8.06 56.66 -2.81
N VAL A 698 -7.50 56.21 -3.94
CA VAL A 698 -7.97 55.01 -4.65
C VAL A 698 -7.72 53.78 -3.76
N LYS A 699 -8.76 52.96 -3.54
CA LYS A 699 -8.70 51.84 -2.58
C LYS A 699 -7.80 50.67 -3.01
N THR A 700 -7.66 50.43 -4.31
CA THR A 700 -6.81 49.37 -4.86
C THR A 700 -5.32 49.69 -4.76
N VAL A 701 -4.48 48.66 -4.90
CA VAL A 701 -3.02 48.77 -5.03
C VAL A 701 -2.65 48.39 -6.46
N ASP A 702 -1.64 49.04 -7.04
CA ASP A 702 -1.05 48.64 -8.32
C ASP A 702 0.00 47.56 -8.08
N ALA A 703 -0.46 46.32 -7.83
CA ALA A 703 0.38 45.28 -7.25
C ALA A 703 1.43 44.70 -8.21
N ASP A 704 1.39 45.05 -9.50
CA ASP A 704 2.39 44.61 -10.48
C ASP A 704 3.78 45.23 -10.25
N GLU A 705 3.85 46.37 -9.55
CA GLU A 705 5.10 46.96 -9.08
C GLU A 705 5.73 46.19 -7.90
N ALA A 706 4.96 45.35 -7.19
CA ALA A 706 5.47 44.61 -6.05
C ALA A 706 6.43 43.48 -6.46
N VAL A 707 7.48 43.26 -5.67
CA VAL A 707 8.54 42.26 -5.91
C VAL A 707 9.02 41.66 -4.58
N TYR A 708 9.59 40.45 -4.61
CA TYR A 708 10.30 39.92 -3.44
C TYR A 708 11.49 40.82 -3.07
N ASN A 709 11.64 41.11 -1.78
CA ASN A 709 12.82 41.78 -1.25
C ASN A 709 14.05 40.88 -1.48
N ALA A 710 15.13 41.46 -2.01
CA ALA A 710 16.35 40.73 -2.31
C ALA A 710 17.22 40.43 -1.07
N GLN A 711 17.07 41.22 0.00
CA GLN A 711 17.84 41.11 1.25
C GLN A 711 16.96 41.52 2.46
N PRO A 712 15.88 40.78 2.78
CA PRO A 712 15.08 41.07 3.96
C PRO A 712 15.88 40.83 5.25
N VAL A 713 15.69 41.71 6.24
CA VAL A 713 16.23 41.53 7.59
C VAL A 713 15.43 40.43 8.30
N LEU A 714 16.11 39.31 8.58
CA LEU A 714 15.52 38.10 9.16
C LEU A 714 15.96 37.91 10.62
N PRO A 715 15.16 37.26 11.49
CA PRO A 715 15.57 36.88 12.84
C PRO A 715 16.88 36.08 12.86
N GLU A 716 17.71 36.24 13.90
CA GLU A 716 19.02 35.57 14.05
C GLU A 716 18.91 34.05 13.88
N ARG A 717 17.84 33.45 14.43
CA ARG A 717 17.58 32.01 14.34
C ARG A 717 17.37 31.52 12.90
N MET A 718 16.81 32.36 12.04
CA MET A 718 16.65 32.06 10.61
C MET A 718 17.96 32.28 9.85
N GLN A 719 18.73 33.32 10.18
CA GLN A 719 20.05 33.55 9.59
C GLN A 719 21.01 32.37 9.85
N GLN A 720 20.94 31.76 11.03
CA GLN A 720 21.77 30.60 11.41
C GLN A 720 21.38 29.27 10.72
N SER A 721 20.30 29.24 9.92
CA SER A 721 19.74 27.99 9.38
C SER A 721 19.94 27.76 7.86
N GLU A 722 20.18 28.81 7.06
CA GLU A 722 20.40 28.84 5.60
C GLU A 722 19.94 27.56 4.82
N GLY A 723 18.64 27.24 4.89
CA GLY A 723 18.11 25.98 4.36
C GLY A 723 16.72 26.05 3.71
N ASP A 724 15.73 26.58 4.43
CA ASP A 724 14.30 26.48 4.06
C ASP A 724 13.60 27.84 3.82
N ILE A 725 14.32 28.96 3.86
CA ILE A 725 13.80 30.23 3.33
C ILE A 725 13.71 30.09 1.79
N PRO A 726 12.55 30.34 1.15
CA PRO A 726 12.45 30.27 -0.31
C PRO A 726 13.29 31.40 -0.93
N ALA A 727 14.46 31.05 -1.45
CA ALA A 727 15.25 31.96 -2.27
C ALA A 727 14.38 32.40 -3.47
N PRO A 728 14.21 33.70 -3.74
CA PRO A 728 13.29 34.16 -4.76
C PRO A 728 13.77 33.70 -6.13
N ASP A 729 12.99 32.80 -6.75
CA ASP A 729 13.21 32.40 -8.14
C ASP A 729 13.16 33.67 -9.00
N LYS A 730 14.25 33.95 -9.73
CA LYS A 730 14.43 35.18 -10.53
C LYS A 730 13.43 35.30 -11.69
N GLU A 731 12.56 34.31 -11.84
CA GLU A 731 11.46 34.21 -12.80
C GLU A 731 10.16 34.88 -12.29
N ASP A 732 9.95 34.98 -10.97
CA ASP A 732 8.72 35.49 -10.33
C ASP A 732 8.66 37.02 -10.23
N ASN A 733 9.81 37.69 -10.07
CA ASN A 733 9.92 39.16 -10.01
C ASN A 733 9.69 39.85 -11.39
N ARG A 734 9.10 39.15 -12.36
CA ARG A 734 8.61 39.75 -13.62
C ARG A 734 7.22 40.37 -13.39
N PRO A 735 6.90 41.53 -13.97
CA PRO A 735 5.55 42.11 -13.92
C PRO A 735 4.53 41.19 -14.60
N VAL A 736 3.29 41.14 -14.09
CA VAL A 736 2.22 40.38 -14.73
C VAL A 736 1.63 41.23 -15.86
N ALA A 737 2.09 40.98 -17.10
CA ALA A 737 1.56 41.71 -18.25
C ALA A 737 0.04 41.48 -18.40
N GLU A 738 -0.73 42.57 -18.54
CA GLU A 738 -2.19 42.56 -18.60
C GLU A 738 -2.73 41.48 -19.55
N SER A 739 -3.55 40.57 -19.03
CA SER A 739 -4.18 39.49 -19.80
C SER A 739 -5.62 39.24 -19.35
N LYS A 740 -6.48 40.26 -19.54
CA LYS A 740 -7.93 40.07 -19.48
C LYS A 740 -8.46 39.38 -20.74
N GLU A 741 -8.47 38.05 -20.61
CA GLU A 741 -9.31 37.06 -21.28
C GLU A 741 -8.97 36.59 -22.71
N GLU A 742 -9.22 35.28 -22.86
CA GLU A 742 -9.28 34.40 -24.04
C GLU A 742 -8.00 34.06 -24.85
N PHE A 743 -7.77 32.74 -24.99
CA PHE A 743 -6.64 32.08 -25.63
C PHE A 743 -6.75 32.07 -27.17
N SER A 744 -5.71 32.49 -27.90
CA SER A 744 -5.57 32.10 -29.32
C SER A 744 -4.14 32.12 -29.89
N SER A 745 -3.75 30.98 -30.48
CA SER A 745 -2.79 30.76 -31.60
C SER A 745 -1.54 31.65 -31.79
N SER A 746 -0.38 31.10 -31.40
CA SER A 746 0.83 30.90 -32.23
C SER A 746 1.36 31.99 -33.21
N SER A 747 2.63 32.38 -33.05
CA SER A 747 3.73 32.15 -34.04
C SER A 747 5.11 32.66 -33.58
N GLN A 748 6.20 32.18 -34.19
CA GLN A 748 7.59 32.58 -33.91
C GLN A 748 8.21 33.47 -35.02
N SER A 749 9.00 34.47 -34.62
CA SER A 749 10.14 35.03 -35.40
C SER A 749 11.05 35.86 -34.45
N VAL A 750 12.27 35.43 -34.11
CA VAL A 750 13.55 35.53 -34.88
C VAL A 750 14.15 36.94 -34.93
N ALA A 751 15.39 37.07 -34.43
CA ALA A 751 16.38 38.16 -34.62
C ALA A 751 16.10 39.55 -33.96
N ALA A 752 17.10 40.38 -33.63
CA ALA A 752 18.53 40.14 -33.33
C ALA A 752 19.26 41.38 -32.74
N SER A 753 20.36 41.12 -32.01
CA SER A 753 21.65 41.87 -32.00
C SER A 753 21.80 43.30 -31.44
N SER A 754 22.99 43.54 -30.88
CA SER A 754 23.62 44.83 -30.46
C SER A 754 22.94 45.60 -29.32
N GLY A 755 23.67 46.27 -28.41
CA GLY A 755 25.12 46.35 -28.15
C GLY A 755 25.35 46.92 -26.73
N SER A 756 26.36 46.51 -25.96
CA SER A 756 27.69 47.16 -25.86
C SER A 756 27.64 48.67 -25.58
N SER A 757 28.33 49.24 -24.60
CA SER A 757 29.27 48.69 -23.57
C SER A 757 29.82 49.85 -22.72
N GLU A 758 30.30 49.59 -21.49
CA GLU A 758 31.42 50.24 -20.76
C GLU A 758 31.34 49.78 -19.27
N GLU A 759 32.38 49.16 -18.70
CA GLU A 759 33.58 49.72 -18.02
C GLU A 759 33.29 50.24 -16.58
N SER A 760 34.13 50.08 -15.56
CA SER A 760 35.48 49.49 -15.44
C SER A 760 35.74 48.96 -14.00
N SER A 761 36.83 48.19 -13.81
CA SER A 761 37.53 47.98 -12.53
C SER A 761 38.18 49.28 -12.00
N SER A 762 38.87 49.40 -10.84
CA SER A 762 39.63 48.46 -9.97
C SER A 762 40.11 49.18 -8.68
N GLU A 763 40.54 48.46 -7.62
CA GLU A 763 41.71 48.71 -6.70
C GLU A 763 41.62 47.74 -5.47
N GLN A 764 42.66 46.97 -5.08
CA GLN A 764 43.83 47.27 -4.20
C GLN A 764 43.46 47.68 -2.75
N GLU A 765 44.02 47.15 -1.65
CA GLU A 765 44.85 45.95 -1.33
C GLU A 765 44.64 45.62 0.19
N GLU A 766 45.33 44.78 0.99
CA GLU A 766 46.65 44.10 0.98
C GLU A 766 46.63 42.82 1.89
N SER A 767 47.71 42.01 1.86
CA SER A 767 48.38 41.19 2.92
C SER A 767 47.70 40.59 4.20
N PRO A 768 48.28 39.50 4.82
CA PRO A 768 49.21 38.50 4.28
C PRO A 768 49.06 37.01 4.77
N SER A 769 49.64 36.07 4.01
CA SER A 769 50.16 34.72 4.42
C SER A 769 49.15 33.62 4.83
N SER A 770 49.37 32.31 4.64
CA SER A 770 50.36 31.47 3.89
C SER A 770 49.82 30.01 3.84
N SER A 771 50.21 29.05 2.98
CA SER A 771 51.16 28.98 1.85
C SER A 771 50.98 27.67 1.03
N GLN A 772 51.27 27.70 -0.29
CA GLN A 772 51.75 26.59 -1.16
C GLN A 772 50.78 25.39 -1.45
N SER A 773 50.80 24.72 -2.62
CA SER A 773 51.42 25.02 -3.95
C SER A 773 50.94 24.03 -5.05
N GLU A 774 50.71 24.54 -6.28
CA GLU A 774 51.04 23.96 -7.62
C GLU A 774 50.70 22.49 -8.03
N ALA A 775 50.41 22.12 -9.31
CA ALA A 775 50.06 22.83 -10.56
C ALA A 775 49.72 21.81 -11.71
N SER A 776 49.34 22.31 -12.91
CA SER A 776 49.39 21.64 -14.25
C SER A 776 48.21 20.71 -14.68
N SER A 777 47.80 20.58 -15.96
CA SER A 777 47.97 21.41 -17.18
C SER A 777 47.19 20.85 -18.42
N SER A 778 46.84 21.72 -19.40
CA SER A 778 46.80 21.47 -20.89
C SER A 778 45.78 20.48 -21.55
N SER A 779 45.35 20.57 -22.83
CA SER A 779 45.33 21.64 -23.88
C SER A 779 44.60 21.26 -25.22
N VAL A 780 43.95 22.26 -25.87
CA VAL A 780 43.78 22.60 -27.34
C VAL A 780 43.08 21.73 -28.45
N SER A 781 42.47 22.46 -29.42
CA SER A 781 42.36 22.24 -30.90
C SER A 781 41.20 21.38 -31.50
N SER A 782 40.70 21.56 -32.76
CA SER A 782 40.53 22.74 -33.67
C SER A 782 39.62 22.44 -34.92
N LEU A 783 39.17 23.50 -35.62
CA LEU A 783 38.25 23.61 -36.80
C LEU A 783 38.88 23.30 -38.21
N PRO A 784 38.24 23.42 -39.41
CA PRO A 784 36.82 23.23 -39.88
C PRO A 784 36.60 22.66 -41.34
N SER A 785 35.32 22.54 -41.77
CA SER A 785 34.72 22.76 -43.14
C SER A 785 35.05 21.90 -44.40
N VAL A 786 33.99 21.55 -45.19
CA VAL A 786 33.66 22.04 -46.57
C VAL A 786 32.41 21.33 -47.20
N SER A 787 31.71 22.02 -48.11
CA SER A 787 30.39 21.73 -48.73
C SER A 787 30.40 20.82 -49.99
N SER A 788 29.26 20.22 -50.36
CA SER A 788 28.68 20.27 -51.74
C SER A 788 27.31 19.54 -51.89
N GLN A 789 26.66 19.70 -53.05
CA GLN A 789 25.27 19.30 -53.38
C GLN A 789 25.21 18.05 -54.28
N ILE A 790 24.03 17.41 -54.46
CA ILE A 790 23.34 17.18 -55.77
C ILE A 790 22.03 16.34 -55.65
N SER A 791 21.13 16.55 -56.60
CA SER A 791 19.78 15.98 -56.78
C SER A 791 19.75 14.49 -57.21
N SER A 792 18.65 13.76 -56.90
CA SER A 792 17.84 13.05 -57.94
C SER A 792 16.59 12.31 -57.41
N GLN A 793 15.51 12.36 -58.20
CA GLN A 793 14.59 11.22 -58.42
C GLN A 793 14.86 10.67 -59.83
N PRO A 794 14.51 9.40 -60.14
CA PRO A 794 13.34 9.17 -61.00
C PRO A 794 12.48 7.95 -60.56
N SER A 795 11.73 7.34 -61.50
CA SER A 795 10.45 6.66 -61.26
C SER A 795 10.28 5.28 -61.95
N SER A 796 9.05 4.72 -61.88
CA SER A 796 8.53 3.47 -62.49
C SER A 796 8.89 2.15 -61.76
N SER A 797 8.14 1.04 -61.86
CA SER A 797 7.09 0.65 -62.85
C SER A 797 6.00 -0.29 -62.25
N ALA A 798 4.99 -0.68 -63.06
CA ALA A 798 3.83 -1.54 -62.73
C ALA A 798 3.20 -2.11 -64.04
N PRO A 799 2.08 -2.88 -64.07
CA PRO A 799 1.47 -3.83 -63.11
C PRO A 799 1.49 -5.28 -63.73
N PRO A 800 0.43 -6.11 -63.99
CA PRO A 800 -0.98 -5.82 -64.36
C PRO A 800 -2.14 -6.71 -63.78
N VAL A 801 -3.40 -6.25 -63.99
CA VAL A 801 -4.73 -6.96 -63.98
C VAL A 801 -5.22 -7.74 -62.72
N THR A 802 -6.53 -7.89 -62.44
CA THR A 802 -7.78 -7.68 -63.24
C THR A 802 -8.96 -7.08 -62.44
N SER A 803 -9.72 -6.15 -63.07
CA SER A 803 -11.20 -5.92 -63.10
C SER A 803 -12.15 -6.50 -62.03
N SER A 804 -13.28 -5.88 -61.63
CA SER A 804 -14.07 -4.74 -62.17
C SER A 804 -14.98 -4.12 -61.08
N ALA A 805 -15.08 -2.79 -60.92
CA ALA A 805 -16.16 -1.89 -61.41
C ALA A 805 -17.58 -2.20 -60.82
N ALA A 806 -18.44 -1.32 -60.29
CA ALA A 806 -18.83 0.10 -60.47
C ALA A 806 -20.41 0.13 -60.40
N SER A 807 -21.18 1.17 -60.07
CA SER A 807 -20.96 2.55 -59.57
C SER A 807 -22.27 3.21 -59.06
N SER A 808 -22.14 4.42 -58.46
CA SER A 808 -22.96 5.65 -58.66
C SER A 808 -24.44 5.80 -58.19
N GLU A 809 -24.63 6.66 -57.16
CA GLU A 809 -25.37 7.96 -57.14
C GLU A 809 -26.91 8.13 -57.31
N SER A 810 -27.41 9.22 -56.69
CA SER A 810 -28.59 10.09 -57.01
C SER A 810 -29.98 9.86 -56.36
N GLU A 811 -30.69 10.98 -56.15
CA GLU A 811 -32.05 11.18 -55.56
C GLU A 811 -33.13 11.50 -56.66
N PRO A 812 -34.39 11.95 -56.34
CA PRO A 812 -35.51 11.22 -55.71
C PRO A 812 -36.65 10.90 -56.73
N PRO A 813 -37.76 11.68 -57.03
CA PRO A 813 -38.54 12.72 -56.33
C PRO A 813 -40.10 12.51 -56.26
N GLU A 814 -40.76 13.32 -55.41
CA GLU A 814 -42.09 14.00 -55.55
C GLU A 814 -43.50 13.32 -55.62
N VAL A 815 -44.46 14.01 -54.96
CA VAL A 815 -45.94 14.13 -55.17
C VAL A 815 -46.85 12.87 -55.07
N GLY A 816 -48.03 12.88 -54.42
CA GLY A 816 -48.73 13.89 -53.59
C GLY A 816 -50.27 13.71 -53.55
N VAL A 817 -50.99 14.65 -52.88
CA VAL A 817 -52.44 14.98 -53.04
C VAL A 817 -53.53 14.09 -52.35
N ASP A 818 -53.87 14.50 -51.12
CA ASP A 818 -55.21 14.85 -50.57
C ASP A 818 -56.41 13.90 -50.23
N GLU A 819 -57.15 14.41 -49.24
CA GLU A 819 -58.60 14.35 -48.89
C GLU A 819 -59.43 13.04 -48.81
N SER A 820 -59.79 12.71 -47.55
CA SER A 820 -61.20 12.47 -47.11
C SER A 820 -61.90 11.17 -47.60
N THR A 821 -63.10 10.77 -47.15
CA THR A 821 -63.86 10.91 -45.88
C THR A 821 -64.92 9.78 -45.84
N LEU A 822 -65.50 9.48 -44.65
CA LEU A 822 -66.72 8.65 -44.44
C LEU A 822 -66.62 7.14 -44.84
N SER A 823 -67.47 6.22 -44.36
CA SER A 823 -68.18 6.06 -43.06
C SER A 823 -68.91 4.71 -43.01
N GLU A 824 -69.14 4.15 -41.81
CA GLU A 824 -70.21 3.17 -41.49
C GLU A 824 -70.18 1.79 -42.19
N SER A 825 -70.98 0.78 -41.78
CA SER A 825 -71.43 0.27 -40.46
C SER A 825 -72.05 -1.13 -40.67
N SER A 826 -72.55 -1.93 -39.71
CA SER A 826 -72.69 -1.89 -38.24
C SER A 826 -72.66 -3.36 -37.73
N SER A 827 -72.49 -3.66 -36.42
CA SER A 827 -73.58 -3.92 -35.45
C SER A 827 -73.06 -4.96 -34.41
N SER A 828 -73.63 -5.18 -33.22
CA SER A 828 -74.88 -4.71 -32.59
C SER A 828 -74.81 -4.65 -31.05
N SER A 829 -75.34 -3.57 -30.45
CA SER A 829 -76.22 -3.51 -29.24
C SER A 829 -75.86 -4.19 -27.89
N SER A 830 -76.18 -3.63 -26.71
CA SER A 830 -76.70 -2.29 -26.34
C SER A 830 -76.89 -2.10 -24.81
N GLN A 831 -76.64 -0.87 -24.31
CA GLN A 831 -77.41 -0.15 -23.24
C GLN A 831 -77.42 -0.68 -21.77
N ALA A 832 -77.52 0.16 -20.71
CA ALA A 832 -77.52 1.64 -20.62
C ALA A 832 -77.11 2.21 -19.22
N SER A 833 -76.52 3.42 -19.25
CA SER A 833 -76.75 4.61 -18.37
C SER A 833 -76.58 4.65 -16.83
N GLN A 834 -75.80 5.68 -16.41
CA GLN A 834 -76.08 6.69 -15.35
C GLN A 834 -75.67 6.51 -13.85
N SER A 835 -74.57 7.20 -13.51
CA SER A 835 -74.44 8.30 -12.51
C SER A 835 -74.51 8.13 -10.97
N ALA A 836 -73.62 8.90 -10.31
CA ALA A 836 -73.78 9.65 -9.05
C ALA A 836 -73.49 9.01 -7.66
N SER A 837 -72.31 9.38 -7.11
CA SER A 837 -72.05 9.95 -5.76
C SER A 837 -72.82 9.46 -4.51
N SER A 838 -72.08 9.00 -3.48
CA SER A 838 -72.08 9.62 -2.13
C SER A 838 -71.09 8.98 -1.12
N LYS A 839 -70.84 9.70 -0.02
CA LYS A 839 -70.05 9.38 1.20
C LYS A 839 -71.02 9.50 2.42
N PRO A 840 -70.65 9.28 3.69
CA PRO A 840 -69.80 8.29 4.39
C PRO A 840 -70.74 7.49 5.39
N PRO A 841 -70.49 7.18 6.70
CA PRO A 841 -69.28 7.17 7.53
C PRO A 841 -69.07 6.01 8.56
N SER A 842 -67.82 5.95 9.07
CA SER A 842 -67.38 5.66 10.47
C SER A 842 -67.99 4.57 11.36
N SER A 843 -67.13 3.64 11.81
CA SER A 843 -66.91 3.17 13.23
C SER A 843 -66.18 1.81 13.23
N SER A 844 -65.53 1.31 14.28
CA SER A 844 -64.63 1.91 15.29
C SER A 844 -64.01 0.76 16.11
N SER A 845 -62.68 0.75 16.31
CA SER A 845 -61.93 0.06 17.38
C SER A 845 -62.34 -1.37 17.84
N SER A 846 -61.41 -2.32 17.75
CA SER A 846 -60.82 -2.96 18.96
C SER A 846 -59.63 -3.87 18.60
N SER A 847 -58.80 -4.19 19.59
CA SER A 847 -57.51 -4.86 19.43
C SER A 847 -57.43 -6.18 20.20
N SER A 848 -56.69 -7.17 19.67
CA SER A 848 -55.92 -8.10 20.50
C SER A 848 -54.78 -8.79 19.73
N SER A 849 -53.66 -8.93 20.43
CA SER A 849 -52.44 -9.69 20.12
C SER A 849 -52.63 -11.16 19.74
N GLY A 850 -51.72 -11.75 18.95
CA GLY A 850 -51.62 -13.22 18.83
C GLY A 850 -50.62 -13.81 17.82
N SER A 851 -49.31 -13.72 18.09
CA SER A 851 -48.24 -14.67 17.68
C SER A 851 -48.37 -15.51 16.37
N SER A 852 -47.66 -15.07 15.33
CA SER A 852 -46.71 -15.87 14.51
C SER A 852 -46.99 -17.38 14.22
N SER A 853 -47.22 -17.71 12.95
CA SER A 853 -46.33 -18.59 12.16
C SER A 853 -46.82 -18.72 10.71
N SER A 854 -46.08 -18.13 9.77
CA SER A 854 -46.45 -18.09 8.34
C SER A 854 -45.44 -18.85 7.49
N GLY A 855 -45.80 -20.06 7.07
CA GLY A 855 -45.22 -20.71 5.90
C GLY A 855 -46.31 -20.85 4.84
N SER A 856 -46.18 -20.16 3.71
CA SER A 856 -47.10 -20.29 2.56
C SER A 856 -46.39 -20.12 1.24
N SER A 857 -46.76 -20.96 0.28
CA SER A 857 -46.39 -20.87 -1.14
C SER A 857 -46.95 -19.61 -1.80
N GLY A 858 -46.19 -19.04 -2.74
CA GLY A 858 -46.59 -17.81 -3.44
C GLY A 858 -47.84 -17.97 -4.32
N GLY A 859 -48.74 -17.00 -4.21
CA GLY A 859 -49.80 -16.75 -5.21
C GLY A 859 -49.36 -15.66 -6.18
N SER A 860 -49.81 -15.73 -7.43
CA SER A 860 -49.55 -14.69 -8.43
C SER A 860 -50.56 -13.54 -8.27
N SER A 861 -50.13 -12.44 -7.66
CA SER A 861 -50.83 -11.16 -7.69
C SER A 861 -49.98 -10.10 -8.39
N GLY A 862 -50.61 -9.29 -9.25
CA GLY A 862 -50.00 -8.03 -9.72
C GLY A 862 -49.85 -7.01 -8.59
N PRO A 863 -49.40 -5.78 -8.88
CA PRO A 863 -49.27 -4.74 -7.87
C PRO A 863 -50.65 -4.42 -7.31
N SER A 864 -50.89 -4.81 -6.05
CA SER A 864 -52.03 -4.31 -5.29
C SER A 864 -51.83 -2.81 -5.09
N THR A 865 -52.80 -1.99 -5.51
CA THR A 865 -52.71 -0.52 -5.52
C THR A 865 -52.08 0.01 -4.21
N PRO A 866 -50.99 0.80 -4.29
CA PRO A 866 -50.16 1.13 -3.13
C PRO A 866 -50.99 1.70 -1.98
N SER A 867 -50.94 1.03 -0.83
CA SER A 867 -51.79 1.36 0.31
C SER A 867 -51.34 2.68 0.96
N ALA A 868 -52.29 3.53 1.35
CA ALA A 868 -51.97 4.78 2.05
C ALA A 868 -51.18 4.48 3.34
N GLY A 869 -49.91 4.90 3.39
CA GLY A 869 -48.96 4.57 4.45
C GLY A 869 -47.90 3.52 4.09
N GLU A 870 -47.80 3.08 2.83
CA GLU A 870 -46.66 2.31 2.34
C GLU A 870 -45.36 3.14 2.45
N THR A 871 -44.27 2.52 2.91
CA THR A 871 -42.98 3.17 3.11
C THR A 871 -41.88 2.51 2.30
N PHE A 872 -40.96 3.33 1.78
CA PHE A 872 -39.74 2.87 1.12
C PHE A 872 -38.51 3.28 1.93
N ARG A 873 -37.62 2.32 2.18
CA ARG A 873 -36.27 2.57 2.70
C ARG A 873 -35.37 3.02 1.55
N VAL A 874 -34.76 4.18 1.70
CA VAL A 874 -33.78 4.76 0.76
C VAL A 874 -32.63 5.36 1.56
N ASN A 875 -31.39 5.06 1.18
CA ASN A 875 -30.18 5.48 1.91
C ASN A 875 -30.23 5.11 3.41
N GLY A 876 -30.83 3.95 3.73
CA GLY A 876 -31.01 3.43 5.09
C GLY A 876 -32.16 4.06 5.91
N LYS A 877 -32.73 5.18 5.46
CA LYS A 877 -33.85 5.88 6.12
C LYS A 877 -35.19 5.48 5.51
N ASP A 878 -36.23 5.44 6.33
CA ASP A 878 -37.60 5.14 5.90
C ASP A 878 -38.33 6.43 5.53
N TYR A 879 -38.99 6.44 4.37
CA TYR A 879 -39.81 7.53 3.85
C TYR A 879 -41.20 7.00 3.49
N ASP A 880 -42.21 7.87 3.46
CA ASP A 880 -43.44 7.61 2.72
C ASP A 880 -43.08 7.30 1.25
N ALA A 881 -43.69 6.26 0.66
CA ALA A 881 -43.31 5.77 -0.66
C ALA A 881 -43.48 6.83 -1.77
N TYR A 882 -44.51 7.69 -1.66
CA TYR A 882 -44.78 8.75 -2.63
C TYR A 882 -43.80 9.92 -2.46
N ASP A 883 -43.50 10.34 -1.22
CA ASP A 883 -42.46 11.35 -0.96
C ASP A 883 -41.07 10.84 -1.39
N ALA A 884 -40.77 9.55 -1.21
CA ALA A 884 -39.53 8.92 -1.68
C ALA A 884 -39.36 9.02 -3.21
N VAL A 885 -40.37 8.60 -3.98
CA VAL A 885 -40.34 8.72 -5.45
C VAL A 885 -40.26 10.19 -5.87
N CYS A 886 -41.06 11.07 -5.27
CA CYS A 886 -41.01 12.51 -5.56
C CYS A 886 -39.61 13.10 -5.36
N ARG A 887 -38.91 12.76 -4.26
CA ARG A 887 -37.55 13.26 -3.97
C ARG A 887 -36.50 12.75 -4.94
N VAL A 888 -36.54 11.47 -5.32
CA VAL A 888 -35.60 10.91 -6.29
C VAL A 888 -35.85 11.53 -7.67
N VAL A 889 -37.10 11.54 -8.17
CA VAL A 889 -37.46 12.17 -9.44
C VAL A 889 -37.07 13.66 -9.48
N ALA A 890 -37.20 14.38 -8.37
CA ALA A 890 -36.78 15.78 -8.27
C ALA A 890 -35.26 15.99 -8.32
N ALA A 891 -34.45 15.02 -7.88
CA ALA A 891 -32.99 15.08 -8.01
C ALA A 891 -32.51 14.63 -9.40
N GLU A 892 -33.17 13.63 -9.98
CA GLU A 892 -32.80 13.02 -11.26
C GLU A 892 -33.22 13.90 -12.46
N LEU A 893 -34.49 14.33 -12.49
CA LEU A 893 -35.08 14.99 -13.66
C LEU A 893 -36.09 16.09 -13.30
N GLY A 894 -35.90 16.76 -12.16
CA GLY A 894 -36.87 17.72 -11.61
C GLY A 894 -37.22 18.93 -12.49
N ASN A 895 -36.39 19.21 -13.50
CA ASN A 895 -36.56 20.29 -14.49
C ASN A 895 -36.95 19.79 -15.89
N GLY A 896 -37.29 18.50 -16.06
CA GLY A 896 -37.63 17.91 -17.35
C GLY A 896 -39.00 18.31 -17.92
N ASN A 897 -39.26 17.94 -19.16
CA ASN A 897 -40.59 18.02 -19.78
C ASN A 897 -41.57 17.05 -19.07
N TYR A 898 -42.86 17.37 -19.03
CA TYR A 898 -43.85 16.70 -18.17
C TYR A 898 -43.91 15.17 -18.36
N GLU A 899 -43.90 14.71 -19.60
CA GLU A 899 -43.92 13.27 -19.94
C GLU A 899 -42.57 12.57 -19.62
N SER A 900 -41.44 13.27 -19.72
CA SER A 900 -40.14 12.74 -19.26
C SER A 900 -40.08 12.59 -17.73
N ILE A 901 -40.72 13.49 -16.97
CA ILE A 901 -40.87 13.39 -15.51
C ILE A 901 -41.74 12.18 -15.15
N LYS A 902 -42.83 11.91 -15.89
CA LYS A 902 -43.64 10.69 -15.74
C LYS A 902 -42.84 9.42 -16.04
N ALA A 903 -42.06 9.39 -17.12
CA ALA A 903 -41.20 8.25 -17.45
C ALA A 903 -40.18 7.98 -16.34
N GLN A 904 -39.52 9.03 -15.83
CA GLN A 904 -38.63 8.92 -14.66
C GLN A 904 -39.39 8.47 -13.41
N ALA A 905 -40.65 8.90 -13.19
CA ALA A 905 -41.46 8.47 -12.05
C ALA A 905 -41.80 6.97 -12.06
N VAL A 906 -42.27 6.41 -13.18
CA VAL A 906 -42.54 4.96 -13.33
C VAL A 906 -41.26 4.14 -13.18
N ALA A 907 -40.15 4.60 -13.80
CA ALA A 907 -38.85 3.96 -13.68
C ALA A 907 -38.34 3.94 -12.22
N THR A 908 -38.52 5.07 -11.51
CA THR A 908 -38.13 5.24 -10.11
C THR A 908 -39.00 4.39 -9.18
N TYR A 909 -40.32 4.41 -9.35
CA TYR A 909 -41.25 3.58 -8.56
C TYR A 909 -40.92 2.10 -8.72
N THR A 910 -40.73 1.63 -9.96
CA THR A 910 -40.33 0.23 -10.24
C THR A 910 -39.05 -0.16 -9.51
N LEU A 911 -38.01 0.70 -9.57
CA LEU A 911 -36.73 0.49 -8.89
C LEU A 911 -36.90 0.43 -7.36
N LEU A 912 -37.55 1.42 -6.76
CA LEU A 912 -37.74 1.49 -5.30
C LEU A 912 -38.62 0.34 -4.79
N TYR A 913 -39.74 0.06 -5.44
CA TYR A 913 -40.70 -0.99 -5.08
C TYR A 913 -40.04 -2.37 -5.10
N LYS A 914 -39.36 -2.72 -6.21
CA LYS A 914 -38.65 -4.01 -6.34
C LYS A 914 -37.55 -4.19 -5.29
N ARG A 915 -36.76 -3.14 -5.05
CA ARG A 915 -35.63 -3.19 -4.12
C ARG A 915 -36.08 -3.23 -2.66
N ASN A 916 -37.20 -2.61 -2.32
CA ASN A 916 -37.82 -2.74 -1.01
C ASN A 916 -38.45 -4.14 -0.80
N GLN A 917 -39.18 -4.68 -1.79
CA GLN A 917 -39.73 -6.05 -1.69
C GLN A 917 -38.65 -7.13 -1.52
N SER A 918 -37.50 -6.98 -2.18
CA SER A 918 -36.36 -7.91 -2.05
C SER A 918 -35.46 -7.66 -0.83
N GLY A 919 -35.77 -6.66 0.01
CA GLY A 919 -34.94 -6.26 1.15
C GLY A 919 -33.56 -5.69 0.77
N ASN A 920 -33.32 -5.46 -0.52
CA ASN A 920 -32.06 -4.96 -1.07
C ASN A 920 -32.14 -3.44 -1.29
N TYR A 921 -32.33 -2.71 -0.19
CA TYR A 921 -32.68 -1.29 -0.19
C TYR A 921 -31.65 -0.42 -0.93
N PRO A 922 -32.09 0.52 -1.78
CA PRO A 922 -31.17 1.34 -2.58
C PRO A 922 -30.40 2.33 -1.71
N THR A 923 -29.12 2.49 -2.03
CA THR A 923 -28.15 3.36 -1.35
C THR A 923 -27.40 4.22 -2.37
N GLY A 924 -27.06 5.45 -2.00
CA GLY A 924 -26.39 6.41 -2.87
C GLY A 924 -27.30 7.20 -3.81
N LEU A 925 -28.64 7.08 -3.69
CA LEU A 925 -29.58 7.88 -4.49
C LEU A 925 -29.64 9.33 -3.97
N SER A 926 -29.66 10.29 -4.89
CA SER A 926 -29.89 11.70 -4.57
C SER A 926 -31.35 11.96 -4.20
N LEU A 927 -31.59 12.88 -3.25
CA LEU A 927 -32.94 13.22 -2.77
C LEU A 927 -33.12 14.75 -2.82
N GLY A 928 -33.88 15.22 -3.80
CA GLY A 928 -34.15 16.63 -4.04
C GLY A 928 -35.37 17.16 -3.27
N THR A 929 -35.70 18.43 -3.50
CA THR A 929 -36.91 19.08 -2.99
C THR A 929 -37.98 19.09 -4.09
N PRO A 930 -39.02 18.23 -4.04
CA PRO A 930 -39.96 18.09 -5.13
C PRO A 930 -40.90 19.30 -5.30
N SER A 931 -40.89 19.86 -6.52
CA SER A 931 -41.78 20.92 -7.00
C SER A 931 -43.24 20.45 -7.11
N SER A 932 -44.16 21.40 -7.31
CA SER A 932 -45.56 21.10 -7.62
C SER A 932 -45.70 20.27 -8.90
N THR A 933 -44.94 20.60 -9.94
CA THR A 933 -44.92 19.87 -11.22
C THR A 933 -44.48 18.42 -11.06
N VAL A 934 -43.38 18.17 -10.34
CA VAL A 934 -42.90 16.80 -10.06
C VAL A 934 -43.94 16.01 -9.27
N LYS A 935 -44.53 16.62 -8.23
CA LYS A 935 -45.59 15.97 -7.44
C LYS A 935 -46.81 15.64 -8.30
N GLN A 936 -47.26 16.53 -9.18
CA GLN A 936 -48.41 16.23 -10.03
C GLN A 936 -48.09 15.11 -11.03
N ALA A 937 -46.94 15.13 -11.69
CA ALA A 937 -46.53 14.09 -12.64
C ALA A 937 -46.41 12.71 -11.95
N VAL A 938 -45.74 12.63 -10.80
CA VAL A 938 -45.63 11.39 -9.99
C VAL A 938 -46.99 10.89 -9.52
N LYS A 939 -47.94 11.81 -9.25
CA LYS A 939 -49.31 11.45 -8.85
C LYS A 939 -50.17 10.92 -10.00
N GLU A 940 -49.95 11.40 -11.22
CA GLU A 940 -50.71 10.95 -12.41
C GLU A 940 -50.38 9.50 -12.79
N VAL A 941 -49.13 9.06 -12.60
CA VAL A 941 -48.67 7.68 -12.85
C VAL A 941 -48.45 6.86 -11.55
N TRP A 942 -49.15 7.21 -10.47
CA TRP A 942 -48.85 6.66 -9.14
C TRP A 942 -49.26 5.20 -9.00
N GLY A 943 -48.25 4.33 -8.84
CA GLY A 943 -48.42 2.87 -8.70
C GLY A 943 -48.11 2.07 -9.96
N GLU A 944 -47.88 2.74 -11.10
CA GLU A 944 -47.49 2.10 -12.35
C GLU A 944 -46.03 1.63 -12.32
N ALA A 945 -45.76 0.43 -12.83
CA ALA A 945 -44.42 -0.16 -12.87
C ALA A 945 -44.12 -0.91 -14.17
N LEU A 946 -42.82 -1.15 -14.44
CA LEU A 946 -42.34 -1.87 -15.63
C LEU A 946 -42.27 -3.38 -15.40
N TYR A 947 -42.92 -4.13 -16.31
CA TYR A 947 -42.94 -5.59 -16.33
C TYR A 947 -42.39 -6.16 -17.63
N ALA A 948 -41.27 -6.90 -17.53
CA ALA A 948 -40.72 -7.70 -18.63
C ALA A 948 -41.15 -9.16 -18.48
N ASN A 949 -41.74 -9.77 -19.52
CA ASN A 949 -42.29 -11.14 -19.48
C ASN A 949 -43.21 -11.41 -18.27
N GLY A 950 -44.00 -10.40 -17.87
CA GLY A 950 -44.92 -10.48 -16.72
C GLY A 950 -44.24 -10.44 -15.33
N ARG A 951 -42.93 -10.16 -15.25
CA ARG A 951 -42.19 -10.01 -13.99
C ARG A 951 -41.68 -8.58 -13.83
N LEU A 952 -41.70 -8.08 -12.59
CA LEU A 952 -41.22 -6.75 -12.24
C LEU A 952 -39.75 -6.58 -12.64
N MET A 953 -39.46 -5.57 -13.47
CA MET A 953 -38.16 -5.39 -14.11
C MET A 953 -37.10 -4.83 -13.13
N ASP A 954 -35.82 -5.18 -13.31
CA ASP A 954 -34.73 -4.41 -12.67
C ASP A 954 -34.49 -3.18 -13.54
N VAL A 955 -34.69 -1.98 -13.00
CA VAL A 955 -34.69 -0.74 -13.79
C VAL A 955 -33.39 0.04 -13.57
N PHE A 956 -32.75 0.43 -14.66
CA PHE A 956 -31.55 1.25 -14.71
C PHE A 956 -31.79 2.44 -15.63
N TYR A 957 -31.38 3.63 -15.20
CA TYR A 957 -31.47 4.87 -15.97
C TYR A 957 -30.21 5.70 -15.70
N PHE A 958 -29.90 6.64 -16.59
CA PHE A 958 -28.68 7.45 -16.54
C PHE A 958 -28.87 8.76 -17.32
N SER A 959 -27.92 9.69 -17.21
CA SER A 959 -28.13 11.07 -17.68
C SER A 959 -28.24 11.20 -19.20
N ILE A 960 -27.20 10.84 -19.95
CA ILE A 960 -27.15 11.05 -21.42
C ILE A 960 -26.29 9.98 -22.09
N SER A 961 -26.71 9.44 -23.24
CA SER A 961 -25.98 8.36 -23.93
C SER A 961 -24.86 8.90 -24.84
N ALA A 962 -24.14 7.98 -25.48
CA ALA A 962 -23.20 8.28 -26.56
C ALA A 962 -23.85 8.15 -27.96
N GLY A 963 -25.18 8.28 -28.05
CA GLY A 963 -26.00 8.06 -29.26
C GLY A 963 -26.73 6.71 -29.23
N ARG A 964 -26.31 5.76 -28.39
CA ARG A 964 -26.90 4.43 -28.22
C ARG A 964 -26.77 3.94 -26.78
N THR A 965 -27.70 3.09 -26.32
CA THR A 965 -27.64 2.45 -25.00
C THR A 965 -26.80 1.17 -25.00
N ASN A 966 -26.27 0.81 -23.83
CA ASN A 966 -25.52 -0.43 -23.55
C ASN A 966 -26.43 -1.52 -23.01
N GLU A 967 -26.09 -2.78 -23.28
CA GLU A 967 -26.63 -3.91 -22.53
C GLU A 967 -25.99 -4.05 -21.13
N PRO A 968 -26.74 -4.52 -20.11
CA PRO A 968 -26.21 -4.77 -18.76
C PRO A 968 -24.97 -5.68 -18.72
N GLN A 969 -24.90 -6.66 -19.64
CA GLN A 969 -23.81 -7.62 -19.69
C GLN A 969 -22.47 -7.01 -20.12
N ASP A 970 -22.49 -5.97 -20.96
CA ASP A 970 -21.26 -5.31 -21.42
C ASP A 970 -20.61 -4.43 -20.33
N VAL A 971 -21.42 -3.96 -19.37
CA VAL A 971 -21.01 -3.00 -18.34
C VAL A 971 -20.75 -3.68 -16.98
N TRP A 972 -21.48 -4.77 -16.69
CA TRP A 972 -21.43 -5.47 -15.40
C TRP A 972 -21.23 -7.00 -15.52
N GLY A 973 -21.01 -7.53 -16.73
CA GLY A 973 -20.73 -8.96 -16.95
C GLY A 973 -21.91 -9.91 -16.72
N SER A 974 -23.11 -9.38 -16.48
CA SER A 974 -24.32 -10.17 -16.17
C SER A 974 -25.51 -9.72 -17.01
N SER A 975 -26.15 -10.66 -17.71
CA SER A 975 -27.38 -10.42 -18.48
C SER A 975 -28.58 -10.15 -17.57
N VAL A 976 -29.39 -9.13 -17.88
CA VAL A 976 -30.66 -8.86 -17.19
C VAL A 976 -31.80 -8.91 -18.21
N ALA A 977 -32.86 -9.65 -17.90
CA ALA A 977 -33.99 -9.83 -18.82
C ALA A 977 -34.80 -8.53 -18.99
N GLY A 978 -35.25 -8.26 -20.23
CA GLY A 978 -35.96 -7.02 -20.60
C GLY A 978 -35.06 -5.91 -21.12
N TYR A 979 -33.74 -6.14 -21.25
CA TYR A 979 -32.81 -5.20 -21.86
C TYR A 979 -32.38 -5.63 -23.26
N GLY A 980 -32.12 -4.64 -24.10
CA GLY A 980 -31.33 -4.71 -25.31
C GLY A 980 -30.72 -3.33 -25.58
N SER A 981 -29.65 -3.27 -26.37
CA SER A 981 -29.09 -1.99 -26.83
C SER A 981 -30.04 -1.34 -27.85
N VAL A 982 -30.53 -0.14 -27.55
CA VAL A 982 -31.48 0.63 -28.38
C VAL A 982 -30.89 1.96 -28.84
N ASP A 983 -31.43 2.51 -29.93
CA ASP A 983 -31.04 3.82 -30.43
C ASP A 983 -31.37 4.93 -29.43
N SER A 984 -30.54 5.96 -29.36
CA SER A 984 -30.74 7.12 -28.49
C SER A 984 -30.19 8.39 -29.16
N SER A 985 -30.28 8.47 -30.48
CA SER A 985 -29.79 9.58 -31.32
C SER A 985 -30.34 10.96 -30.92
N TRP A 986 -31.48 11.00 -30.24
CA TRP A 986 -32.00 12.19 -29.56
C TRP A 986 -30.98 12.89 -28.65
N ASP A 987 -30.12 12.13 -27.96
CA ASP A 987 -29.09 12.65 -27.07
C ASP A 987 -28.08 13.55 -27.79
N GLU A 988 -27.80 13.29 -29.08
CA GLU A 988 -26.81 14.06 -29.86
C GLU A 988 -27.24 15.52 -30.07
N ASN A 989 -28.55 15.79 -30.05
CA ASN A 989 -29.11 17.14 -30.16
C ASN A 989 -28.86 17.99 -28.89
N VAL A 990 -28.53 17.37 -27.75
CA VAL A 990 -28.32 18.06 -26.47
C VAL A 990 -26.87 18.54 -26.37
N SER A 991 -26.48 19.43 -27.29
CA SER A 991 -25.08 19.79 -27.59
C SER A 991 -24.19 20.12 -26.38
N SER A 992 -24.72 20.85 -25.39
CA SER A 992 -23.99 21.24 -24.16
C SER A 992 -23.83 20.11 -23.13
N ALA A 993 -24.63 19.04 -23.23
CA ALA A 993 -24.56 17.89 -22.33
C ALA A 993 -23.96 16.65 -22.99
N PHE A 994 -24.09 16.49 -24.31
CA PHE A 994 -23.70 15.29 -25.04
C PHE A 994 -22.19 15.03 -25.01
N GLN A 995 -21.38 16.02 -25.38
CA GLN A 995 -19.92 15.89 -25.44
C GLN A 995 -19.25 16.82 -24.44
N ARG A 996 -18.20 16.35 -23.75
CA ARG A 996 -17.35 17.19 -22.89
C ARG A 996 -15.91 16.72 -22.92
N SER A 997 -15.00 17.63 -23.22
CA SER A 997 -13.56 17.44 -23.07
C SER A 997 -13.08 17.88 -21.68
N VAL A 998 -12.09 17.19 -21.13
CA VAL A 998 -11.37 17.59 -19.91
C VAL A 998 -9.87 17.42 -20.13
N SER A 999 -9.10 18.47 -19.83
CA SER A 999 -7.63 18.41 -19.85
C SER A 999 -7.11 17.88 -18.51
N ILE A 1000 -6.15 16.95 -18.57
CA ILE A 1000 -5.49 16.37 -17.40
C ILE A 1000 -3.98 16.35 -17.71
N SER A 1001 -3.13 16.94 -16.85
CA SER A 1001 -1.68 16.94 -17.08
C SER A 1001 -1.12 15.52 -17.18
N LYS A 1002 -0.01 15.37 -17.91
CA LYS A 1002 0.65 14.07 -18.10
C LYS A 1002 0.99 13.42 -16.76
N GLU A 1003 1.55 14.18 -15.82
CA GLU A 1003 1.83 13.76 -14.43
C GLU A 1003 0.55 13.29 -13.77
N LYS A 1004 -0.54 14.04 -13.87
CA LYS A 1004 -1.80 13.70 -13.21
C LYS A 1004 -2.45 12.45 -13.80
N VAL A 1005 -2.20 12.12 -15.08
CA VAL A 1005 -2.56 10.81 -15.67
C VAL A 1005 -1.64 9.70 -15.18
N ILE A 1006 -0.32 9.89 -15.25
CA ILE A 1006 0.71 8.96 -14.76
C ILE A 1006 0.44 8.60 -13.29
N ASP A 1007 0.21 9.59 -12.43
CA ASP A 1007 -0.04 9.48 -11.00
C ASP A 1007 -1.28 8.66 -10.67
N ARG A 1008 -2.38 8.86 -11.42
CA ARG A 1008 -3.65 8.15 -11.24
C ARG A 1008 -3.57 6.71 -11.73
N VAL A 1009 -2.96 6.49 -12.90
CA VAL A 1009 -2.69 5.15 -13.43
C VAL A 1009 -1.73 4.40 -12.49
N TRP A 1010 -0.73 5.08 -11.95
CA TRP A 1010 0.18 4.55 -10.95
C TRP A 1010 -0.55 4.17 -9.65
N GLU A 1011 -1.35 5.07 -9.06
CA GLU A 1011 -2.01 4.83 -7.77
C GLU A 1011 -3.05 3.70 -7.84
N TYR A 1012 -3.76 3.55 -8.96
CA TYR A 1012 -4.80 2.53 -9.08
C TYR A 1012 -4.31 1.20 -9.68
N LEU A 1013 -3.40 1.21 -10.67
CA LEU A 1013 -2.95 0.01 -11.40
C LEU A 1013 -1.51 -0.43 -11.07
N GLY A 1014 -0.70 0.42 -10.44
CA GLY A 1014 0.73 0.13 -10.22
C GLY A 1014 1.51 0.04 -11.54
N ILE A 1015 1.15 0.88 -12.52
CA ILE A 1015 1.84 1.03 -13.82
C ILE A 1015 2.48 2.41 -13.86
N ASP A 1016 3.78 2.46 -14.17
CA ASP A 1016 4.50 3.72 -14.39
C ASP A 1016 4.48 4.06 -15.88
N LEU A 1017 3.71 5.07 -16.26
CA LEU A 1017 3.59 5.54 -17.64
C LEU A 1017 4.71 6.52 -18.05
N SER A 1018 5.60 6.93 -17.13
CA SER A 1018 6.59 8.00 -17.40
C SER A 1018 7.71 7.63 -18.38
N GLU A 1019 7.87 6.35 -18.72
CA GLU A 1019 8.77 5.87 -19.78
C GLU A 1019 8.02 5.17 -20.94
N VAL A 1020 6.68 5.31 -21.00
CA VAL A 1020 5.83 4.76 -22.08
C VAL A 1020 5.43 5.91 -23.02
N PRO A 1021 5.49 5.74 -24.36
CA PRO A 1021 4.97 6.72 -25.31
C PRO A 1021 3.46 6.96 -25.11
N VAL A 1022 2.98 8.19 -25.31
CA VAL A 1022 1.58 8.58 -25.02
C VAL A 1022 0.58 7.83 -25.90
N GLU A 1023 0.97 7.51 -27.12
CA GLU A 1023 0.24 6.65 -28.05
C GLU A 1023 0.03 5.21 -27.53
N ASP A 1024 0.94 4.70 -26.69
CA ASP A 1024 0.90 3.38 -26.06
C ASP A 1024 0.26 3.40 -24.65
N TRP A 1025 -0.10 4.58 -24.11
CA TRP A 1025 -0.69 4.68 -22.77
C TRP A 1025 -2.02 3.94 -22.65
N PHE A 1026 -2.84 3.93 -23.71
CA PHE A 1026 -4.15 3.30 -23.72
C PHE A 1026 -4.40 2.59 -25.06
N THR A 1027 -4.95 1.39 -25.02
CA THR A 1027 -5.37 0.62 -26.20
C THR A 1027 -6.78 0.11 -25.97
N VAL A 1028 -7.71 0.36 -26.89
CA VAL A 1028 -9.06 -0.25 -26.83
C VAL A 1028 -9.03 -1.57 -27.60
N GLU A 1029 -9.43 -2.66 -26.95
CA GLU A 1029 -9.45 -4.02 -27.51
C GLU A 1029 -10.85 -4.42 -27.98
N SER A 1030 -11.89 -3.86 -27.36
CA SER A 1030 -13.29 -4.06 -27.75
C SER A 1030 -14.15 -2.87 -27.36
N TYR A 1031 -15.28 -2.70 -28.06
CA TYR A 1031 -16.35 -1.77 -27.68
C TYR A 1031 -17.56 -2.54 -27.13
N THR A 1032 -18.41 -1.85 -26.40
CA THR A 1032 -19.73 -2.35 -25.97
C THR A 1032 -20.77 -2.19 -27.09
N SER A 1033 -21.95 -2.81 -26.92
CA SER A 1033 -23.11 -2.64 -27.80
C SER A 1033 -23.53 -1.18 -28.01
N GLY A 1034 -23.37 -0.30 -27.01
CA GLY A 1034 -23.61 1.14 -27.10
C GLY A 1034 -22.40 1.98 -27.57
N GLY A 1035 -21.29 1.36 -27.99
CA GLY A 1035 -20.10 2.07 -28.49
C GLY A 1035 -19.14 2.61 -27.43
N TYR A 1036 -19.26 2.19 -26.17
CA TYR A 1036 -18.37 2.60 -25.08
C TYR A 1036 -17.10 1.73 -25.09
N ASN A 1037 -15.98 2.22 -24.55
CA ASN A 1037 -14.73 1.48 -24.47
C ASN A 1037 -14.92 0.27 -23.52
N GLY A 1038 -14.89 -0.93 -24.10
CA GLY A 1038 -15.12 -2.20 -23.43
C GLY A 1038 -13.85 -2.70 -22.74
N LYS A 1039 -13.18 -3.70 -23.32
CA LYS A 1039 -11.85 -4.14 -22.88
C LYS A 1039 -10.79 -3.14 -23.34
N MET A 1040 -9.81 -2.88 -22.48
CA MET A 1040 -8.70 -1.99 -22.76
C MET A 1040 -7.41 -2.51 -22.10
N THR A 1041 -6.26 -2.20 -22.69
CA THR A 1041 -4.95 -2.31 -22.01
C THR A 1041 -4.40 -0.90 -21.74
N VAL A 1042 -3.73 -0.73 -20.60
CA VAL A 1042 -3.06 0.51 -20.20
C VAL A 1042 -1.56 0.26 -20.13
N GLY A 1043 -0.72 1.15 -20.66
CA GLY A 1043 0.74 1.11 -20.51
C GLY A 1043 1.48 0.17 -21.47
N GLY A 1044 0.86 -0.20 -22.59
CA GLY A 1044 1.48 -0.92 -23.70
C GLY A 1044 1.82 -2.41 -23.45
N TYR A 1045 1.71 -3.20 -24.52
CA TYR A 1045 2.34 -4.53 -24.60
C TYR A 1045 3.79 -4.47 -25.13
N GLY A 1046 4.26 -3.29 -25.51
CA GLY A 1046 5.60 -3.06 -26.06
C GLY A 1046 6.71 -3.30 -25.03
N THR A 1047 7.69 -4.12 -25.41
CA THR A 1047 8.90 -4.32 -24.60
C THR A 1047 9.85 -3.15 -24.78
N VAL A 1048 9.93 -2.24 -23.80
CA VAL A 1048 10.86 -1.10 -23.81
C VAL A 1048 12.30 -1.62 -23.65
N GLN A 1049 12.98 -1.88 -24.77
CA GLN A 1049 14.41 -2.20 -24.78
C GLN A 1049 15.24 -0.91 -24.66
N LYS A 1050 15.68 -0.59 -23.45
CA LYS A 1050 16.89 0.21 -23.28
C LYS A 1050 18.10 -0.64 -23.66
N SER A 1051 19.00 -0.07 -24.46
CA SER A 1051 20.27 -0.73 -24.81
C SER A 1051 21.02 -1.11 -23.53
N GLY A 1052 21.29 -2.40 -23.35
CA GLY A 1052 21.92 -2.96 -22.13
C GLY A 1052 20.96 -3.30 -20.98
N SER A 1053 19.63 -3.27 -21.17
CA SER A 1053 18.63 -3.69 -20.17
C SER A 1053 17.71 -4.78 -20.74
N SER A 1054 17.36 -5.78 -19.93
CA SER A 1054 16.38 -6.80 -20.33
C SER A 1054 14.98 -6.20 -20.45
N ALA A 1055 14.20 -6.74 -21.38
CA ALA A 1055 12.88 -6.23 -21.77
C ALA A 1055 11.85 -6.32 -20.63
N PHE A 1056 11.36 -5.17 -20.15
CA PHE A 1056 10.23 -5.11 -19.22
C PHE A 1056 8.89 -5.22 -19.96
N ARG A 1057 7.85 -5.72 -19.27
CA ARG A 1057 6.45 -5.66 -19.72
C ARG A 1057 5.68 -4.74 -18.78
N THR A 1058 5.11 -3.66 -19.29
CA THR A 1058 4.58 -2.55 -18.47
C THR A 1058 3.07 -2.56 -18.31
N GLY A 1059 2.31 -3.02 -19.30
CA GLY A 1059 0.87 -2.85 -19.32
C GLY A 1059 0.01 -3.86 -18.55
N ALA A 1060 -1.23 -3.49 -18.26
CA ALA A 1060 -2.27 -4.37 -17.73
C ALA A 1060 -3.62 -4.18 -18.44
N ALA A 1061 -4.38 -5.27 -18.53
CA ALA A 1061 -5.72 -5.29 -19.10
C ALA A 1061 -6.78 -4.90 -18.05
N ILE A 1062 -7.70 -4.02 -18.43
CA ILE A 1062 -8.81 -3.47 -17.64
C ILE A 1062 -10.06 -3.32 -18.52
N THR A 1063 -11.05 -2.56 -18.05
CA THR A 1063 -12.14 -2.04 -18.89
C THR A 1063 -12.15 -0.52 -18.93
N GLY A 1064 -12.75 0.07 -19.98
CA GLY A 1064 -12.96 1.52 -20.04
C GLY A 1064 -13.84 2.03 -18.90
N ARG A 1065 -14.69 1.17 -18.31
CA ARG A 1065 -15.41 1.47 -17.07
C ARG A 1065 -14.47 1.67 -15.87
N ILE A 1066 -13.44 0.83 -15.71
CA ILE A 1066 -12.45 0.99 -14.63
C ILE A 1066 -11.64 2.28 -14.83
N LEU A 1067 -11.17 2.55 -16.06
CA LEU A 1067 -10.43 3.79 -16.35
C LEU A 1067 -11.29 5.04 -16.06
N ARG A 1068 -12.57 5.00 -16.46
CA ARG A 1068 -13.57 6.02 -16.15
C ARG A 1068 -13.76 6.21 -14.65
N GLU A 1069 -14.21 5.19 -13.93
CA GLU A 1069 -14.75 5.32 -12.56
C GLU A 1069 -13.68 5.37 -11.48
N ASN A 1070 -12.54 4.72 -11.71
CA ASN A 1070 -11.55 4.50 -10.65
C ASN A 1070 -10.20 5.15 -10.88
N VAL A 1071 -9.84 5.44 -12.14
CA VAL A 1071 -8.54 6.04 -12.49
C VAL A 1071 -8.69 7.54 -12.76
N LEU A 1072 -9.49 7.92 -13.77
CA LEU A 1072 -9.50 9.29 -14.31
C LEU A 1072 -10.71 10.14 -13.88
N ASN A 1073 -11.76 9.52 -13.34
CA ASN A 1073 -13.05 10.15 -13.00
C ASN A 1073 -13.72 10.86 -14.21
N LEU A 1074 -13.92 10.10 -15.29
CA LEU A 1074 -14.52 10.58 -16.54
C LEU A 1074 -16.06 10.44 -16.52
N ARG A 1075 -16.76 11.27 -17.31
CA ARG A 1075 -18.24 11.25 -17.40
C ARG A 1075 -18.78 9.89 -17.86
N SER A 1076 -18.18 9.29 -18.87
CA SER A 1076 -18.61 8.01 -19.46
C SER A 1076 -17.40 7.13 -19.77
N ALA A 1077 -17.66 5.86 -20.12
CA ALA A 1077 -16.64 4.98 -20.69
C ALA A 1077 -16.54 5.13 -22.23
N CYS A 1078 -17.34 6.00 -22.86
CA CYS A 1078 -17.20 6.36 -24.27
C CYS A 1078 -16.34 7.61 -24.37
N PHE A 1079 -15.03 7.43 -24.46
CA PHE A 1079 -14.06 8.53 -24.52
C PHE A 1079 -12.96 8.28 -25.55
N THR A 1080 -12.50 9.37 -26.18
CA THR A 1080 -11.22 9.45 -26.88
C THR A 1080 -10.23 10.27 -26.06
N TRP A 1081 -8.95 10.20 -26.40
CA TRP A 1081 -7.89 10.99 -25.80
C TRP A 1081 -6.93 11.49 -26.87
N GLU A 1082 -6.45 12.72 -26.72
CA GLU A 1082 -5.47 13.34 -27.61
C GLU A 1082 -4.39 14.04 -26.78
N GLU A 1083 -3.14 14.03 -27.27
CA GLU A 1083 -2.02 14.71 -26.61
C GLU A 1083 -2.02 16.20 -26.99
N SER A 1084 -1.96 17.07 -25.99
CA SER A 1084 -1.97 18.53 -26.16
C SER A 1084 -0.94 19.18 -25.23
N GLY A 1085 0.29 19.32 -25.74
CA GLY A 1085 1.41 19.90 -24.98
C GLY A 1085 1.77 19.02 -23.79
N ASP A 1086 1.57 19.52 -22.57
CA ASP A 1086 1.88 18.80 -21.32
C ASP A 1086 0.64 18.13 -20.69
N SER A 1087 -0.42 17.94 -21.47
CA SER A 1087 -1.69 17.37 -21.01
C SER A 1087 -2.29 16.40 -22.01
N ILE A 1088 -3.15 15.52 -21.50
CA ILE A 1088 -4.02 14.65 -22.29
C ILE A 1088 -5.44 15.21 -22.20
N VAL A 1089 -6.05 15.47 -23.36
CA VAL A 1089 -7.42 15.94 -23.48
C VAL A 1089 -8.33 14.73 -23.67
N PHE A 1090 -9.08 14.37 -22.62
CA PHE A 1090 -10.06 13.29 -22.68
C PHE A 1090 -11.42 13.83 -23.13
N THR A 1091 -11.87 13.43 -24.32
CA THR A 1091 -13.17 13.83 -24.88
C THR A 1091 -14.19 12.74 -24.65
N THR A 1092 -15.12 12.99 -23.72
CA THR A 1092 -16.21 12.07 -23.34
C THR A 1092 -17.49 12.35 -24.12
N LYS A 1093 -18.17 11.29 -24.58
CA LYS A 1093 -19.57 11.34 -25.06
C LYS A 1093 -20.50 10.68 -24.05
N GLY A 1094 -21.64 11.29 -23.77
CA GLY A 1094 -22.59 10.86 -22.76
C GLY A 1094 -22.12 11.04 -21.31
N TYR A 1095 -22.96 10.63 -20.36
CA TYR A 1095 -22.71 10.71 -18.92
C TYR A 1095 -23.49 9.62 -18.19
N GLY A 1096 -22.75 8.74 -17.49
CA GLY A 1096 -23.32 7.56 -16.83
C GLY A 1096 -22.81 6.25 -17.44
N HIS A 1097 -23.50 5.15 -17.11
CA HIS A 1097 -23.17 3.78 -17.55
C HIS A 1097 -23.81 3.37 -18.88
N GLY A 1098 -24.75 4.15 -19.41
CA GLY A 1098 -25.36 3.92 -20.72
C GLY A 1098 -26.47 2.87 -20.77
N VAL A 1099 -26.86 2.25 -19.65
CA VAL A 1099 -27.79 1.10 -19.64
C VAL A 1099 -29.21 1.53 -19.26
N GLY A 1100 -30.20 1.18 -20.10
CA GLY A 1100 -31.61 1.50 -19.89
C GLY A 1100 -32.00 2.89 -20.37
N MET A 1101 -32.80 3.64 -19.60
CA MET A 1101 -33.32 4.94 -20.05
C MET A 1101 -32.28 6.07 -19.97
N SER A 1102 -32.08 6.77 -21.08
CA SER A 1102 -31.39 8.07 -21.11
C SER A 1102 -32.35 9.17 -20.67
N GLN A 1103 -31.99 9.94 -19.64
CA GLN A 1103 -32.82 11.03 -19.10
C GLN A 1103 -32.95 12.20 -20.09
N TRP A 1104 -31.84 12.60 -20.73
CA TRP A 1104 -31.85 13.66 -21.74
C TRP A 1104 -32.52 13.21 -23.05
N GLY A 1105 -32.28 11.97 -23.49
CA GLY A 1105 -33.02 11.38 -24.61
C GLY A 1105 -34.53 11.32 -24.35
N ALA A 1106 -34.97 10.95 -23.14
CA ALA A 1106 -36.38 10.99 -22.73
C ALA A 1106 -36.96 12.42 -22.72
N VAL A 1107 -36.19 13.43 -22.28
CA VAL A 1107 -36.57 14.85 -22.37
C VAL A 1107 -36.78 15.29 -23.83
N GLU A 1108 -35.88 14.90 -24.73
CA GLU A 1108 -35.94 15.30 -26.14
C GLU A 1108 -37.05 14.56 -26.91
N MET A 1109 -37.27 13.27 -26.65
CA MET A 1109 -38.46 12.54 -27.12
C MET A 1109 -39.76 13.22 -26.65
N ALA A 1110 -39.83 13.64 -25.38
CA ALA A 1110 -41.00 14.35 -24.85
C ALA A 1110 -41.23 15.72 -25.52
N LYS A 1111 -40.19 16.40 -26.03
CA LYS A 1111 -40.35 17.63 -26.86
C LYS A 1111 -40.89 17.34 -28.25
N GLN A 1112 -40.55 16.17 -28.81
CA GLN A 1112 -41.04 15.71 -30.11
C GLN A 1112 -42.47 15.13 -30.05
N GLY A 1113 -43.08 15.09 -28.86
CA GLY A 1113 -44.48 14.70 -28.65
C GLY A 1113 -44.71 13.26 -28.20
N TYR A 1114 -43.65 12.47 -28.00
CA TYR A 1114 -43.76 11.13 -27.44
C TYR A 1114 -44.25 11.18 -25.98
N ASN A 1115 -45.20 10.32 -25.64
CA ASN A 1115 -45.73 10.21 -24.29
C ASN A 1115 -44.86 9.30 -23.40
N TYR A 1116 -45.08 9.33 -22.09
CA TYR A 1116 -44.23 8.60 -21.15
C TYR A 1116 -44.20 7.08 -21.36
N VAL A 1117 -45.26 6.45 -21.88
CA VAL A 1117 -45.28 5.01 -22.17
C VAL A 1117 -44.41 4.69 -23.39
N GLU A 1118 -44.52 5.48 -24.46
CA GLU A 1118 -43.70 5.30 -25.68
C GLU A 1118 -42.21 5.48 -25.37
N ILE A 1119 -41.85 6.45 -24.53
CA ILE A 1119 -40.49 6.65 -24.04
C ILE A 1119 -40.00 5.40 -23.29
N LEU A 1120 -40.82 4.83 -22.40
CA LEU A 1120 -40.44 3.67 -21.60
C LEU A 1120 -40.34 2.38 -22.43
N GLU A 1121 -41.29 2.13 -23.34
CA GLU A 1121 -41.27 0.95 -24.22
C GLU A 1121 -40.10 0.99 -25.21
N HIS A 1122 -39.64 2.18 -25.61
CA HIS A 1122 -38.42 2.38 -26.39
C HIS A 1122 -37.15 2.01 -25.60
N TYR A 1123 -36.95 2.58 -24.40
CA TYR A 1123 -35.75 2.34 -23.60
C TYR A 1123 -35.70 0.97 -22.90
N TYR A 1124 -36.85 0.31 -22.74
CA TYR A 1124 -36.98 -1.02 -22.12
C TYR A 1124 -37.73 -1.96 -23.09
N PRO A 1125 -37.09 -2.40 -24.20
CA PRO A 1125 -37.76 -3.11 -25.28
C PRO A 1125 -38.40 -4.43 -24.81
N GLY A 1126 -39.73 -4.53 -24.95
CA GLY A 1126 -40.50 -5.68 -24.48
C GLY A 1126 -40.91 -5.65 -23.00
N ALA A 1127 -40.69 -4.52 -22.30
CA ALA A 1127 -41.41 -4.20 -21.08
C ALA A 1127 -42.85 -3.74 -21.39
N SER A 1128 -43.69 -3.75 -20.36
CA SER A 1128 -45.04 -3.15 -20.39
C SER A 1128 -45.25 -2.37 -19.10
N VAL A 1129 -45.81 -1.17 -19.20
CA VAL A 1129 -46.27 -0.36 -18.05
C VAL A 1129 -47.60 -0.92 -17.55
N LYS A 1130 -47.75 -1.13 -16.22
CA LYS A 1130 -48.96 -1.69 -15.57
C LYS A 1130 -49.12 -1.22 -14.13
#